data_AF-A0AAX2IE80-F1
#
_entry.id   AF-A0AAX2IE80-F1
#
_cell.length_a   1.000
_cell.length_b   1.000
_cell.length_c   1.000
_cell.angle_alpha   90.00
_cell.angle_beta   90.00
_cell.angle_gamma   90.00
#
_symmetry.space_group_name_H-M   'P 1'
#
loop_
_entity.id
_entity.type
_entity.pdbx_description
1 polymer ?
#
loop_
_entity_poly.entity_id
_entity_poly.type
_entity_poly.pdbx_seq_one_letter_code
_entity_poly.pdbx_strand_id
1 'polypeptide(L)'
;MENNTHNTSSVPGRVNDPQTLARFASIKSYDDYVKDKNNPVVMVTLTLGDQPFLNKNHFETFLTQHTNAHDEFTIVVSDTAIDDFYGQVMKNSKNLLGEKITIHFHQKGNIVQSFKGIIANICNKKNEGGGYGNLYISGFAPSILLDSGKECQSYENKTLKEIVAQATEEYKEVTINTDGLLNTNYQIPYVVQYKESDYQFIQRLARRYGEFFYYNGTQLMFNNETQKTVTLLEGGDLINVEFELMIKPQNFSYISYDVETGNTEQKTTQEVHLQDKINPFQYAAIKASEKVFTKKPTIPYNAISEQFRGDYLKDVVRREKESREQLMQVRGKSRNPHLRIGGFIKLKDINDKPMESYRIIDIKHHQSGYDYENEFIAIPDVYIAYYYDEQALPRAEQQVARVTDNNDPKGLGRVRVQFIWQEKHQTKTPWIRVVQPHAGGGKGFYFIPEIGEEVWVDFEDQNAERPFVVGSNYNGKEYSPFHNTNNDIKGIQTRSGHKLVFTEDESILLSDKNGNTLRFDTQGKNIEISAPENISLCAGKDLNLSAGNNLVMDVANTAFFNVLQQMLVTTPFMKQLIADYFHTQAGKALINSDQEIKIEARETNVAGTEKLFIHSDELATVNSKGLLEVKGEQGTKHSNKAESLAQDPVVIEGKALVMFRPNSDWEDDSASSDNPTYGFDWYRENDTNLIGDTAQIDTLMGFYHNNDTNTPFQPESSTAVIEKFKSEYRNVTIDRDGTPYRYFVPKLILYKNENEQVRSVAVLDIIYDVYEEPNNLFIEYESQFFNISEQGVTVGPPPPQPPLPEVAYTPPEGYNIFKISSKSVGNHKSITVEIECLKPFGDLNGKQIKAYALTEGTNGQPAQKKIVGVLDVMPNSKANRKVVKLLMVNVITDVDYNGVAEKGYEVAKLLEQKKYLRKYLRNSLIDPIFKKVDLDLSGITLRDQFNRAYTRNNNLLYNTPTGHQHLSTYLKENLKKKLKAILNERLRGKTVNLEAEYNKRYKDYLPIFFFSQRYFDDSLTTTAYYTPNKAVVTTSRIKPFVITHEVYHSLGLPHSFENRNHIPQTLQGGNREIQSNGEYSFGYQMTTNIMDYSDHRNNLFYWQIKIVRSKAAPEPNNYRPEQL
;
A
#
# COMPACT_ATOMS: atom_id res chain seq x y z
N MET A 1 34.01 -21.70 -137.39
CA MET A 1 35.43 -21.71 -137.82
C MET A 1 36.27 -21.72 -136.56
N GLU A 2 37.15 -22.65 -136.25
CA GLU A 2 37.44 -24.02 -136.72
C GLU A 2 38.40 -24.59 -135.64
N ASN A 3 38.30 -25.88 -135.32
CA ASN A 3 39.28 -26.81 -134.71
C ASN A 3 40.11 -26.33 -133.48
N ASN A 4 40.15 -27.01 -132.33
CA ASN A 4 40.72 -28.34 -132.14
C ASN A 4 40.58 -28.79 -130.67
N THR A 5 40.61 -30.10 -130.49
CA THR A 5 40.49 -30.90 -129.26
C THR A 5 41.78 -30.98 -128.42
N HIS A 6 41.66 -30.92 -127.08
CA HIS A 6 42.03 -32.00 -126.12
C HIS A 6 42.14 -31.50 -124.65
N ASN A 7 41.44 -32.21 -123.75
CA ASN A 7 41.67 -32.51 -122.32
C ASN A 7 43.00 -31.99 -121.68
N THR A 8 43.08 -31.42 -120.47
CA THR A 8 42.54 -31.88 -119.16
C THR A 8 42.43 -30.76 -118.09
N SER A 9 41.46 -30.94 -117.17
CA SER A 9 41.31 -30.41 -115.79
C SER A 9 41.36 -28.89 -115.52
N SER A 10 40.21 -28.30 -115.15
CA SER A 10 40.10 -26.93 -114.61
C SER A 10 39.90 -26.92 -113.09
N VAL A 11 40.74 -26.14 -112.41
CA VAL A 11 40.75 -25.86 -110.97
C VAL A 11 39.75 -24.74 -110.61
N PRO A 12 38.98 -24.80 -109.51
CA PRO A 12 38.08 -23.72 -109.08
C PRO A 12 38.82 -22.52 -108.46
N GLY A 13 38.46 -21.28 -108.85
CA GLY A 13 39.00 -20.08 -108.20
C GLY A 13 38.99 -18.73 -108.96
N ARG A 14 38.14 -18.50 -109.97
CA ARG A 14 38.01 -17.16 -110.61
C ARG A 14 36.57 -16.63 -110.60
N VAL A 15 36.46 -15.33 -110.32
CA VAL A 15 35.28 -14.54 -109.91
C VAL A 15 34.19 -14.28 -110.96
N ASN A 16 34.21 -14.95 -112.12
CA ASN A 16 33.30 -14.66 -113.25
C ASN A 16 32.42 -15.84 -113.69
N ASP A 17 32.24 -16.87 -112.85
CA ASP A 17 31.33 -18.00 -113.12
C ASP A 17 29.87 -17.67 -112.68
N PRO A 18 28.84 -17.83 -113.54
CA PRO A 18 27.43 -17.54 -113.19
C PRO A 18 26.91 -18.31 -111.97
N GLN A 19 27.38 -19.54 -111.73
CA GLN A 19 26.98 -20.32 -110.54
C GLN A 19 27.68 -19.82 -109.27
N THR A 20 28.93 -19.41 -109.38
CA THR A 20 29.69 -18.77 -108.29
C THR A 20 29.09 -17.38 -107.97
N LEU A 21 28.67 -16.60 -108.96
CA LEU A 21 27.96 -15.33 -108.75
C LEU A 21 26.58 -15.54 -108.10
N ALA A 22 25.82 -16.58 -108.44
CA ALA A 22 24.57 -16.90 -107.76
C ALA A 22 24.79 -17.34 -106.30
N ARG A 23 25.91 -18.01 -106.01
CA ARG A 23 26.29 -18.46 -104.66
C ARG A 23 26.87 -17.33 -103.80
N PHE A 24 27.50 -16.32 -104.40
CA PHE A 24 27.95 -15.09 -103.72
C PHE A 24 26.85 -14.01 -103.67
N ALA A 25 25.86 -14.04 -104.55
CA ALA A 25 24.70 -13.13 -104.53
C ALA A 25 23.62 -13.57 -103.52
N SER A 26 23.64 -14.82 -103.05
CA SER A 26 22.81 -15.28 -101.92
C SER A 26 23.48 -14.93 -100.58
N ILE A 27 23.77 -13.66 -100.33
CA ILE A 27 24.11 -13.21 -98.97
C ILE A 27 22.81 -13.28 -98.17
N LYS A 28 22.72 -14.27 -97.27
CA LYS A 28 21.63 -14.31 -96.27
C LYS A 28 21.64 -12.98 -95.53
N SER A 29 20.50 -12.30 -95.52
CA SER A 29 20.33 -11.08 -94.72
C SER A 29 20.39 -11.42 -93.23
N TYR A 30 20.60 -10.41 -92.38
CA TYR A 30 20.54 -10.59 -90.93
C TYR A 30 19.23 -11.28 -90.49
N ASP A 31 18.10 -10.88 -91.09
CA ASP A 31 16.79 -11.48 -90.84
C ASP A 31 16.71 -12.96 -91.28
N ASP A 32 17.42 -13.34 -92.35
CA ASP A 32 17.51 -14.73 -92.78
C ASP A 32 18.31 -15.57 -91.77
N TYR A 33 19.39 -15.01 -91.20
CA TYR A 33 20.17 -15.67 -90.15
C TYR A 33 19.40 -15.84 -88.83
N VAL A 34 18.56 -14.86 -88.47
CA VAL A 34 17.69 -14.92 -87.29
C VAL A 34 16.61 -16.00 -87.45
N LYS A 35 16.07 -16.20 -88.66
CA LYS A 35 15.01 -17.20 -88.95
C LYS A 35 15.53 -18.59 -89.28
N ASP A 36 16.83 -18.74 -89.54
CA ASP A 36 17.42 -20.02 -89.93
C ASP A 36 17.43 -21.01 -88.76
N LYS A 37 16.60 -22.05 -88.88
CA LYS A 37 16.49 -23.13 -87.89
C LYS A 37 17.76 -23.96 -87.74
N ASN A 38 18.66 -23.91 -88.71
CA ASN A 38 19.93 -24.63 -88.70
C ASN A 38 21.10 -23.76 -88.22
N ASN A 39 20.89 -22.47 -87.98
CA ASN A 39 21.94 -21.57 -87.48
C ASN A 39 22.18 -21.81 -85.97
N PRO A 40 23.35 -22.32 -85.55
CA PRO A 40 23.65 -22.54 -84.15
C PRO A 40 24.07 -21.26 -83.41
N VAL A 41 24.38 -20.19 -84.15
CA VAL A 41 24.84 -18.90 -83.61
C VAL A 41 23.70 -18.21 -82.86
N VAL A 42 24.05 -17.57 -81.75
CA VAL A 42 23.12 -16.75 -80.97
C VAL A 42 23.05 -15.35 -81.59
N MET A 43 21.85 -14.95 -82.00
CA MET A 43 21.59 -13.65 -82.62
C MET A 43 20.70 -12.81 -81.71
N VAL A 44 20.84 -11.48 -81.73
CA VAL A 44 20.04 -10.57 -80.90
C VAL A 44 19.23 -9.61 -81.78
N THR A 45 17.90 -9.59 -81.66
CA THR A 45 17.08 -8.54 -82.28
C THR A 45 16.56 -7.57 -81.23
N LEU A 46 16.48 -6.29 -81.56
CA LEU A 46 15.95 -5.24 -80.69
C LEU A 46 14.61 -4.74 -81.24
N THR A 47 13.67 -4.42 -80.35
CA THR A 47 12.46 -3.68 -80.71
C THR A 47 12.30 -2.46 -79.80
N LEU A 48 11.84 -1.34 -80.36
CA LEU A 48 11.35 -0.19 -79.61
C LEU A 48 9.82 -0.23 -79.65
N GLY A 49 9.19 -0.45 -78.51
CA GLY A 49 7.82 -0.95 -78.47
C GLY A 49 7.69 -2.22 -79.31
N ASP A 50 6.79 -2.18 -80.30
CA ASP A 50 6.56 -3.29 -81.24
C ASP A 50 7.28 -3.12 -82.59
N GLN A 51 8.10 -2.07 -82.75
CA GLN A 51 8.79 -1.79 -84.01
C GLN A 51 10.25 -2.31 -83.99
N PRO A 52 10.74 -2.93 -85.07
CA PRO A 52 12.14 -3.34 -85.17
C PRO A 52 13.11 -2.17 -85.00
N PHE A 53 14.18 -2.39 -84.24
CA PHE A 53 15.19 -1.37 -83.92
C PHE A 53 16.60 -1.87 -84.25
N LEU A 54 17.37 -1.05 -84.96
CA LEU A 54 18.76 -1.33 -85.36
C LEU A 54 19.01 -2.62 -86.21
N ASN A 55 17.99 -3.28 -86.76
CA ASN A 55 18.13 -4.52 -87.56
C ASN A 55 19.08 -4.42 -88.78
N LYS A 56 19.38 -3.20 -89.26
CA LYS A 56 20.29 -2.96 -90.40
C LYS A 56 21.70 -2.53 -89.97
N ASN A 57 21.95 -2.40 -88.68
CA ASN A 57 23.20 -1.90 -88.12
C ASN A 57 23.92 -3.00 -87.34
N HIS A 58 25.24 -2.91 -87.27
CA HIS A 58 26.01 -3.73 -86.34
C HIS A 58 26.02 -3.08 -84.96
N PHE A 59 25.72 -3.87 -83.93
CA PHE A 59 25.72 -3.42 -82.53
C PHE A 59 26.20 -4.55 -81.61
N GLU A 60 26.63 -4.16 -80.42
CA GLU A 60 26.96 -5.05 -79.31
C GLU A 60 25.90 -4.94 -78.23
N THR A 61 25.56 -6.06 -77.60
CA THR A 61 24.59 -6.13 -76.51
C THR A 61 25.26 -6.63 -75.24
N PHE A 62 25.16 -5.84 -74.19
CA PHE A 62 25.49 -6.21 -72.83
C PHE A 62 24.21 -6.23 -72.02
N LEU A 63 23.94 -7.33 -71.32
CA LEU A 63 22.82 -7.46 -70.39
C LEU A 63 23.35 -8.05 -69.08
N THR A 64 23.24 -7.30 -67.99
CA THR A 64 23.62 -7.73 -66.66
C THR A 64 22.36 -7.86 -65.81
N GLN A 65 22.16 -9.03 -65.23
CA GLN A 65 21.00 -9.31 -64.39
C GLN A 65 21.44 -9.78 -63.01
N HIS A 66 20.75 -9.26 -62.00
CA HIS A 66 21.08 -9.46 -60.60
C HIS A 66 19.85 -9.92 -59.83
N THR A 67 20.09 -10.64 -58.74
CA THR A 67 19.07 -10.74 -57.69
C THR A 67 19.23 -9.57 -56.72
N ASN A 68 18.10 -9.02 -56.27
CA ASN A 68 18.01 -7.92 -55.31
C ASN A 68 18.70 -6.63 -55.75
N ALA A 69 18.84 -6.39 -57.05
CA ALA A 69 19.33 -5.15 -57.65
C ALA A 69 18.67 -4.96 -59.03
N HIS A 70 18.69 -3.74 -59.58
CA HIS A 70 18.14 -3.49 -60.91
C HIS A 70 18.99 -4.20 -61.97
N ASP A 71 18.32 -4.85 -62.92
CA ASP A 71 18.98 -5.37 -64.12
C ASP A 71 19.30 -4.20 -65.06
N GLU A 72 20.45 -4.29 -65.74
CA GLU A 72 21.01 -3.25 -66.58
C GLU A 72 21.27 -3.79 -67.99
N PHE A 73 21.04 -2.97 -69.01
CA PHE A 73 21.46 -3.29 -70.36
C PHE A 73 22.25 -2.12 -70.98
N THR A 74 23.11 -2.44 -71.94
CA THR A 74 23.79 -1.46 -72.79
C THR A 74 23.87 -2.00 -74.21
N ILE A 75 23.38 -1.20 -75.16
CA ILE A 75 23.55 -1.42 -76.59
C ILE A 75 24.61 -0.44 -77.08
N VAL A 76 25.67 -0.95 -77.71
CA VAL A 76 26.72 -0.13 -78.32
C VAL A 76 26.57 -0.19 -79.83
N VAL A 77 26.40 0.95 -80.47
CA VAL A 77 26.21 1.05 -81.93
C VAL A 77 26.97 2.26 -82.47
N SER A 78 27.30 2.28 -83.76
CA SER A 78 27.80 3.49 -84.43
C SER A 78 26.82 4.64 -84.22
N ASP A 79 27.31 5.83 -83.89
CA ASP A 79 26.44 6.99 -83.67
C ASP A 79 25.62 7.41 -84.90
N THR A 80 26.20 7.21 -86.08
CA THR A 80 25.54 7.39 -87.39
C THR A 80 24.39 6.43 -87.68
N ALA A 81 24.18 5.40 -86.84
CA ALA A 81 23.05 4.47 -86.99
C ALA A 81 21.70 5.13 -86.68
N ILE A 82 21.71 6.22 -85.91
CA ILE A 82 20.51 6.94 -85.44
C ILE A 82 20.64 8.44 -85.72
N ASP A 83 21.80 9.03 -85.46
CA ASP A 83 22.05 10.44 -85.70
C ASP A 83 22.65 10.68 -87.09
N ASP A 84 22.41 11.86 -87.66
CA ASP A 84 23.02 12.27 -88.93
C ASP A 84 24.50 12.65 -88.69
N PHE A 85 25.39 12.18 -89.57
CA PHE A 85 26.82 12.49 -89.52
C PHE A 85 27.11 14.00 -89.56
N TYR A 86 26.33 14.75 -90.35
CA TYR A 86 26.47 16.22 -90.44
C TYR A 86 25.54 16.99 -89.49
N GLY A 87 24.73 16.26 -88.71
CA GLY A 87 23.75 16.84 -87.80
C GLY A 87 24.34 17.32 -86.47
N GLN A 88 23.51 18.00 -85.68
CA GLN A 88 23.82 18.28 -84.29
C GLN A 88 23.97 16.96 -83.50
N VAL A 89 24.93 16.92 -82.56
CA VAL A 89 25.14 15.77 -81.66
C VAL A 89 23.83 15.40 -80.97
N MET A 90 23.48 14.11 -81.01
CA MET A 90 22.26 13.55 -80.40
C MET A 90 20.94 14.18 -80.88
N LYS A 91 20.85 14.63 -82.15
CA LYS A 91 19.60 15.20 -82.69
C LYS A 91 18.41 14.22 -82.58
N ASN A 92 18.62 12.96 -82.90
CA ASN A 92 17.59 11.91 -82.91
C ASN A 92 17.73 10.99 -81.70
N SER A 93 18.95 10.61 -81.32
CA SER A 93 19.19 9.63 -80.25
C SER A 93 18.70 10.09 -78.88
N LYS A 94 18.63 11.40 -78.60
CA LYS A 94 18.05 11.93 -77.36
C LYS A 94 16.56 11.55 -77.16
N ASN A 95 15.84 11.33 -78.25
CA ASN A 95 14.41 10.97 -78.20
C ASN A 95 14.18 9.52 -77.79
N LEU A 96 15.25 8.73 -77.61
CA LEU A 96 15.17 7.36 -77.10
C LEU A 96 15.03 7.30 -75.58
N LEU A 97 15.32 8.37 -74.85
CA LEU A 97 15.19 8.40 -73.40
C LEU A 97 13.73 8.18 -72.98
N GLY A 98 13.50 7.20 -72.10
CA GLY A 98 12.18 6.79 -71.64
C GLY A 98 11.47 5.76 -72.54
N GLU A 99 11.99 5.49 -73.74
CA GLU A 99 11.40 4.49 -74.63
C GLU A 99 11.62 3.07 -74.12
N LYS A 100 10.63 2.21 -74.40
CA LYS A 100 10.66 0.79 -74.04
C LYS A 100 11.42 0.00 -75.09
N ILE A 101 12.42 -0.76 -74.68
CA ILE A 101 13.20 -1.64 -75.54
C ILE A 101 12.98 -3.11 -75.16
N THR A 102 12.84 -3.98 -76.15
CA THR A 102 12.89 -5.43 -75.94
C THR A 102 14.10 -6.03 -76.65
N ILE A 103 14.89 -6.79 -75.92
CA ILE A 103 16.07 -7.51 -76.41
C ILE A 103 15.69 -8.98 -76.52
N HIS A 104 15.67 -9.53 -77.74
CA HIS A 104 15.39 -10.95 -77.98
C HIS A 104 16.66 -11.68 -78.36
N PHE A 105 17.01 -12.72 -77.60
CA PHE A 105 18.06 -13.66 -77.96
C PHE A 105 17.44 -14.80 -78.76
N HIS A 106 18.04 -15.11 -79.90
CA HIS A 106 17.61 -16.15 -80.82
C HIS A 106 18.65 -17.24 -80.92
N GLN A 107 18.21 -18.49 -80.99
CA GLN A 107 19.06 -19.64 -81.33
C GLN A 107 18.24 -20.62 -82.16
N LYS A 108 18.81 -21.13 -83.26
CA LYS A 108 18.14 -22.07 -84.18
C LYS A 108 16.75 -21.58 -84.63
N GLY A 109 16.65 -20.31 -85.01
CA GLY A 109 15.42 -19.74 -85.55
C GLY A 109 14.33 -19.39 -84.53
N ASN A 110 14.56 -19.60 -83.22
CA ASN A 110 13.57 -19.36 -82.17
C ASN A 110 14.08 -18.33 -81.15
N ILE A 111 13.16 -17.51 -80.62
CA ILE A 111 13.43 -16.69 -79.44
C ILE A 111 13.60 -17.61 -78.23
N VAL A 112 14.79 -17.62 -77.66
CA VAL A 112 15.14 -18.44 -76.49
C VAL A 112 15.14 -17.65 -75.19
N GLN A 113 15.31 -16.32 -75.27
CA GLN A 113 15.23 -15.40 -74.14
C GLN A 113 14.77 -14.01 -74.61
N SER A 114 14.09 -13.29 -73.72
CA SER A 114 13.70 -11.91 -73.96
C SER A 114 13.85 -11.11 -72.69
N PHE A 115 14.30 -9.87 -72.85
CA PHE A 115 14.44 -8.89 -71.77
C PHE A 115 13.75 -7.61 -72.20
N LYS A 116 12.77 -7.15 -71.43
CA LYS A 116 12.18 -5.82 -71.60
C LYS A 116 12.89 -4.85 -70.67
N GLY A 117 13.22 -3.66 -71.17
CA GLY A 117 13.86 -2.58 -70.42
C GLY A 117 13.35 -1.20 -70.83
N ILE A 118 13.78 -0.19 -70.09
CA ILE A 118 13.50 1.23 -70.31
C ILE A 118 14.84 1.93 -70.50
N ILE A 119 14.98 2.66 -71.61
CA ILE A 119 16.20 3.41 -71.91
C ILE A 119 16.29 4.60 -70.95
N ALA A 120 17.33 4.63 -70.12
CA ALA A 120 17.51 5.66 -69.09
C ALA A 120 18.73 6.57 -69.37
N ASN A 121 19.64 6.16 -70.25
CA ASN A 121 20.86 6.90 -70.53
C ASN A 121 21.28 6.75 -72.00
N ILE A 122 21.71 7.87 -72.58
CA ILE A 122 22.27 7.95 -73.93
C ILE A 122 23.61 8.66 -73.82
N CYS A 123 24.68 7.97 -74.18
CA CYS A 123 26.03 8.53 -74.19
C CYS A 123 26.65 8.42 -75.59
N ASN A 124 27.04 9.55 -76.17
CA ASN A 124 27.76 9.61 -77.44
C ASN A 124 29.24 9.83 -77.14
N LYS A 125 30.05 8.80 -77.33
CA LYS A 125 31.49 8.86 -77.10
C LYS A 125 32.20 9.01 -78.43
N LYS A 126 32.96 10.10 -78.59
CA LYS A 126 33.84 10.31 -79.74
C LYS A 126 35.19 9.66 -79.48
N ASN A 127 35.68 8.89 -80.45
CA ASN A 127 37.02 8.30 -80.40
C ASN A 127 38.07 9.31 -80.91
N GLU A 128 39.33 9.16 -80.49
CA GLU A 128 40.43 10.01 -80.98
C GLU A 128 40.57 9.92 -82.51
N GLY A 129 40.82 11.06 -83.18
CA GLY A 129 41.03 11.13 -84.63
C GLY A 129 39.89 11.72 -85.47
N GLY A 130 38.74 12.03 -84.86
CA GLY A 130 37.68 12.86 -85.46
C GLY A 130 36.92 12.22 -86.63
N GLY A 131 35.71 11.71 -86.36
CA GLY A 131 34.75 11.35 -87.42
C GLY A 131 33.69 10.34 -86.95
N TYR A 132 34.11 9.23 -86.37
CA TYR A 132 33.21 8.15 -85.96
C TYR A 132 33.15 8.03 -84.43
N GLY A 133 31.95 8.06 -83.87
CA GLY A 133 31.69 7.85 -82.46
C GLY A 133 30.83 6.61 -82.22
N ASN A 134 30.85 6.14 -80.97
CA ASN A 134 29.94 5.09 -80.53
C ASN A 134 28.82 5.72 -79.69
N LEU A 135 27.59 5.29 -79.94
CA LEU A 135 26.44 5.57 -79.11
C LEU A 135 26.22 4.39 -78.15
N TYR A 136 26.19 4.70 -76.87
CA TYR A 136 25.86 3.79 -75.78
C TYR A 136 24.44 4.10 -75.34
N ILE A 137 23.53 3.16 -75.64
CA ILE A 137 22.13 3.21 -75.25
C ILE A 137 21.98 2.28 -74.05
N SER A 138 21.87 2.82 -72.85
CA SER A 138 21.77 2.03 -71.64
C SER A 138 20.52 2.34 -70.83
N GLY A 139 20.14 1.39 -69.99
CA GLY A 139 18.91 1.49 -69.22
C GLY A 139 18.73 0.32 -68.27
N PHE A 140 17.53 0.24 -67.70
CA PHE A 140 17.20 -0.71 -66.64
C PHE A 140 16.00 -1.56 -67.00
N ALA A 141 15.80 -2.66 -66.27
CA ALA A 141 14.50 -3.34 -66.26
C ALA A 141 13.37 -2.40 -65.77
N PRO A 142 12.09 -2.70 -66.08
CA PRO A 142 10.93 -1.95 -65.58
C PRO A 142 10.86 -1.81 -64.05
N SER A 143 11.67 -2.57 -63.30
CA SER A 143 11.83 -2.39 -61.86
C SER A 143 12.26 -0.99 -61.46
N ILE A 144 12.95 -0.23 -62.33
CA ILE A 144 13.32 1.17 -62.08
C ILE A 144 12.10 2.08 -61.86
N LEU A 145 10.91 1.69 -62.36
CA LEU A 145 9.68 2.44 -62.14
C LEU A 145 9.25 2.40 -60.67
N LEU A 146 9.60 1.36 -59.92
CA LEU A 146 9.34 1.26 -58.47
C LEU A 146 10.28 2.16 -57.64
N ASP A 147 11.25 2.82 -58.29
CA ASP A 147 12.15 3.80 -57.69
C ASP A 147 11.68 5.25 -57.95
N SER A 148 10.35 5.46 -58.02
CA SER A 148 9.70 6.75 -58.34
C SER A 148 9.82 7.84 -57.27
N GLY A 149 10.43 7.54 -56.12
CA GLY A 149 10.60 8.46 -54.99
C GLY A 149 10.50 7.73 -53.66
N LYS A 150 10.91 8.39 -52.58
CA LYS A 150 10.80 7.84 -51.22
C LYS A 150 9.46 8.19 -50.61
N GLU A 151 8.83 7.24 -49.94
CA GLU A 151 7.60 7.48 -49.20
C GLU A 151 7.60 6.80 -47.82
N CYS A 152 6.53 7.06 -47.06
CA CYS A 152 6.28 6.44 -45.78
C CYS A 152 4.88 5.84 -45.77
N GLN A 153 4.78 4.57 -45.38
CA GLN A 153 3.54 3.80 -45.35
C GLN A 153 3.65 2.74 -44.24
N SER A 154 2.51 2.32 -43.69
CA SER A 154 2.49 1.21 -42.74
C SER A 154 1.42 0.19 -43.10
N TYR A 155 1.69 -1.06 -42.76
CA TYR A 155 0.85 -2.21 -43.07
C TYR A 155 0.60 -2.98 -41.77
N GLU A 156 -0.68 -3.09 -41.37
CA GLU A 156 -1.08 -3.78 -40.14
C GLU A 156 -1.79 -5.10 -40.49
N ASN A 157 -1.39 -6.20 -39.85
CA ASN A 157 -1.99 -7.54 -39.98
C ASN A 157 -2.12 -8.06 -41.42
N LYS A 158 -1.05 -7.96 -42.21
CA LYS A 158 -1.01 -8.38 -43.63
C LYS A 158 0.11 -9.40 -43.89
N THR A 159 -0.12 -10.31 -44.82
CA THR A 159 0.91 -11.23 -45.35
C THR A 159 1.87 -10.49 -46.28
N LEU A 160 3.06 -11.06 -46.55
CA LEU A 160 4.01 -10.46 -47.50
C LEU A 160 3.39 -10.23 -48.89
N LYS A 161 2.60 -11.20 -49.37
CA LYS A 161 1.88 -11.08 -50.65
C LYS A 161 0.95 -9.87 -50.67
N GLU A 162 0.15 -9.68 -49.62
CA GLU A 162 -0.76 -8.53 -49.51
C GLU A 162 0.00 -7.20 -49.40
N ILE A 163 1.13 -7.17 -48.70
CA ILE A 163 1.98 -5.98 -48.55
C ILE A 163 2.56 -5.58 -49.91
N VAL A 164 3.19 -6.53 -50.63
CA VAL A 164 3.80 -6.26 -51.94
C VAL A 164 2.74 -5.84 -52.96
N ALA A 165 1.58 -6.48 -52.97
CA ALA A 165 0.48 -6.11 -53.85
C ALA A 165 -0.02 -4.68 -53.57
N GLN A 166 -0.17 -4.30 -52.29
CA GLN A 166 -0.62 -2.97 -51.92
C GLN A 166 0.44 -1.90 -52.20
N ALA A 167 1.73 -2.17 -51.94
CA ALA A 167 2.83 -1.25 -52.22
C ALA A 167 3.00 -0.98 -53.73
N THR A 168 2.50 -1.88 -54.58
CA THR A 168 2.66 -1.77 -56.03
C THR A 168 1.37 -1.48 -56.79
N GLU A 169 0.27 -1.20 -56.10
CA GLU A 169 -1.06 -1.01 -56.69
C GLU A 169 -1.11 0.14 -57.71
N GLU A 170 -0.31 1.19 -57.51
CA GLU A 170 -0.26 2.36 -58.39
C GLU A 170 0.49 2.10 -59.72
N TYR A 171 1.26 1.00 -59.82
CA TYR A 171 2.12 0.70 -60.97
C TYR A 171 1.46 -0.28 -61.96
N LYS A 172 0.90 0.24 -63.05
CA LYS A 172 0.22 -0.58 -64.07
C LYS A 172 1.17 -1.41 -64.94
N GLU A 173 2.43 -0.99 -65.07
CA GLU A 173 3.39 -1.59 -66.01
C GLU A 173 4.36 -2.56 -65.35
N VAL A 174 4.33 -2.65 -64.02
CA VAL A 174 5.19 -3.53 -63.24
C VAL A 174 4.33 -4.61 -62.61
N THR A 175 4.64 -5.87 -62.91
CA THR A 175 4.00 -7.01 -62.26
C THR A 175 5.01 -7.73 -61.40
N ILE A 176 4.68 -7.92 -60.12
CA ILE A 176 5.46 -8.71 -59.18
C ILE A 176 4.73 -10.02 -58.92
N ASN A 177 5.38 -11.13 -59.30
CA ASN A 177 4.89 -12.46 -59.02
C ASN A 177 5.30 -12.89 -57.60
N THR A 178 4.31 -12.90 -56.72
CA THR A 178 4.42 -13.40 -55.34
C THR A 178 3.82 -14.81 -55.17
N ASP A 179 3.39 -15.45 -56.26
CA ASP A 179 2.88 -16.82 -56.23
C ASP A 179 4.05 -17.81 -56.14
N GLY A 180 3.81 -18.94 -55.49
CA GLY A 180 4.83 -19.97 -55.24
C GLY A 180 5.22 -20.09 -53.77
N LEU A 181 6.44 -20.59 -53.52
CA LEU A 181 6.96 -20.86 -52.18
C LEU A 181 7.54 -19.58 -51.56
N LEU A 182 6.78 -18.93 -50.67
CA LEU A 182 7.27 -17.87 -49.78
C LEU A 182 7.79 -18.47 -48.47
N ASN A 183 8.87 -17.91 -47.94
CA ASN A 183 9.39 -18.29 -46.63
C ASN A 183 8.50 -17.84 -45.48
N THR A 184 7.66 -16.81 -45.72
CA THR A 184 6.75 -16.24 -44.72
C THR A 184 5.33 -16.12 -45.29
N ASN A 185 4.39 -16.88 -44.73
CA ASN A 185 3.00 -16.95 -45.19
C ASN A 185 1.95 -16.51 -44.15
N TYR A 186 2.36 -16.21 -42.92
CA TYR A 186 1.49 -15.68 -41.87
C TYR A 186 1.28 -14.16 -42.01
N GLN A 187 0.24 -13.65 -41.35
CA GLN A 187 0.02 -12.21 -41.22
C GLN A 187 1.07 -11.60 -40.30
N ILE A 188 1.75 -10.56 -40.78
CA ILE A 188 2.74 -9.81 -40.02
C ILE A 188 2.00 -8.65 -39.36
N PRO A 189 2.10 -8.46 -38.02
CA PRO A 189 1.25 -7.48 -37.34
C PRO A 189 1.53 -6.04 -37.70
N TYR A 190 2.80 -5.69 -37.95
CA TYR A 190 3.15 -4.33 -38.31
C TYR A 190 4.43 -4.29 -39.13
N VAL A 191 4.34 -3.75 -40.34
CA VAL A 191 5.45 -3.49 -41.25
C VAL A 191 5.42 -2.02 -41.65
N VAL A 192 6.58 -1.38 -41.70
CA VAL A 192 6.68 0.03 -42.07
C VAL A 192 7.62 0.19 -43.25
N GLN A 193 7.19 0.93 -44.26
CA GLN A 193 8.02 1.55 -45.29
C GLN A 193 8.32 2.96 -44.81
N TYR A 194 9.59 3.31 -44.58
CA TYR A 194 9.94 4.61 -44.01
C TYR A 194 11.08 5.26 -44.78
N LYS A 195 10.76 6.31 -45.55
CA LYS A 195 11.70 7.02 -46.43
C LYS A 195 12.41 6.08 -47.42
N GLU A 196 11.64 5.13 -47.94
CA GLU A 196 12.06 4.11 -48.91
C GLU A 196 11.18 4.24 -50.16
N SER A 197 11.76 4.05 -51.34
CA SER A 197 10.96 3.77 -52.54
C SER A 197 10.31 2.40 -52.44
N ASP A 198 9.30 2.13 -53.28
CA ASP A 198 8.65 0.82 -53.31
C ASP A 198 9.64 -0.30 -53.67
N TYR A 199 10.58 -0.01 -54.58
CA TYR A 199 11.64 -0.96 -54.88
C TYR A 199 12.51 -1.24 -53.66
N GLN A 200 13.02 -0.20 -52.98
CA GLN A 200 13.86 -0.34 -51.78
C GLN A 200 13.11 -1.04 -50.65
N PHE A 201 11.82 -0.75 -50.49
CA PHE A 201 10.95 -1.39 -49.52
C PHE A 201 10.85 -2.90 -49.79
N ILE A 202 10.51 -3.29 -51.02
CA ILE A 202 10.36 -4.69 -51.41
C ILE A 202 11.71 -5.42 -51.37
N GLN A 203 12.78 -4.76 -51.81
CA GLN A 203 14.17 -5.22 -51.70
C GLN A 203 14.54 -5.51 -50.24
N ARG A 204 14.19 -4.61 -49.31
CA ARG A 204 14.40 -4.81 -47.87
C ARG A 204 13.56 -5.96 -47.32
N LEU A 205 12.29 -6.08 -47.73
CA LEU A 205 11.45 -7.23 -47.35
C LEU A 205 12.05 -8.56 -47.84
N ALA A 206 12.57 -8.61 -49.08
CA ALA A 206 13.26 -9.76 -49.62
C ALA A 206 14.47 -10.15 -48.76
N ARG A 207 15.31 -9.17 -48.38
CA ARG A 207 16.43 -9.37 -47.45
C ARG A 207 15.98 -9.87 -46.08
N ARG A 208 14.97 -9.25 -45.48
CA ARG A 208 14.54 -9.55 -44.12
C ARG A 208 13.85 -10.90 -43.98
N TYR A 209 13.06 -11.29 -44.97
CA TYR A 209 12.27 -12.52 -44.94
C TYR A 209 12.91 -13.66 -45.74
N GLY A 210 14.03 -13.38 -46.43
CA GLY A 210 14.84 -14.36 -47.14
C GLY A 210 14.28 -14.76 -48.51
N GLU A 211 13.48 -13.91 -49.14
CA GLU A 211 12.82 -14.19 -50.41
C GLU A 211 13.73 -13.84 -51.60
N PHE A 212 13.72 -14.64 -52.67
CA PHE A 212 14.39 -14.23 -53.92
C PHE A 212 13.56 -13.17 -54.65
N PHE A 213 14.18 -12.00 -54.82
CA PHE A 213 13.70 -10.86 -55.60
C PHE A 213 14.58 -10.62 -56.84
N TYR A 214 14.03 -10.73 -58.05
CA TYR A 214 14.78 -10.51 -59.30
C TYR A 214 13.84 -10.32 -60.50
N TYR A 215 14.33 -9.82 -61.64
CA TYR A 215 13.54 -9.69 -62.86
C TYR A 215 13.85 -10.80 -63.85
N ASN A 216 12.85 -11.61 -64.23
CA ASN A 216 13.09 -12.77 -65.12
C ASN A 216 13.20 -12.41 -66.62
N GLY A 217 13.25 -11.11 -66.94
CA GLY A 217 13.18 -10.55 -68.30
C GLY A 217 11.79 -10.05 -68.72
N THR A 218 10.74 -10.45 -68.00
CA THR A 218 9.34 -10.06 -68.29
C THR A 218 8.55 -9.58 -67.09
N GLN A 219 8.76 -10.16 -65.90
CA GLN A 219 8.12 -9.78 -64.65
C GLN A 219 9.11 -9.88 -63.50
N LEU A 220 8.85 -9.14 -62.42
CA LEU A 220 9.58 -9.28 -61.17
C LEU A 220 9.10 -10.54 -60.45
N MET A 221 10.02 -11.26 -59.86
CA MET A 221 9.78 -12.47 -59.08
C MET A 221 10.06 -12.12 -57.62
N PHE A 222 9.14 -12.43 -56.72
CA PHE A 222 9.29 -12.33 -55.26
C PHE A 222 8.82 -13.65 -54.66
N ASN A 223 9.62 -14.71 -54.83
CA ASN A 223 9.33 -16.06 -54.33
C ASN A 223 10.58 -16.94 -54.46
N ASN A 224 10.56 -18.13 -53.85
CA ASN A 224 11.68 -19.07 -53.90
C ASN A 224 11.46 -20.25 -54.86
N GLU A 225 10.47 -20.16 -55.75
CA GLU A 225 10.06 -21.25 -56.62
C GLU A 225 11.13 -21.61 -57.66
N THR A 226 11.32 -22.91 -57.88
CA THR A 226 12.30 -23.45 -58.83
C THR A 226 11.94 -23.09 -60.27
N GLN A 227 12.83 -22.36 -60.94
CA GLN A 227 12.69 -22.03 -62.36
C GLN A 227 13.25 -23.13 -63.27
N LYS A 228 13.14 -22.95 -64.59
CA LYS A 228 13.62 -23.89 -65.61
C LYS A 228 15.08 -24.30 -65.39
N THR A 229 15.34 -25.60 -65.39
CA THR A 229 16.69 -26.17 -65.32
C THR A 229 17.32 -26.30 -66.71
N VAL A 230 18.56 -25.84 -66.87
CA VAL A 230 19.39 -25.99 -68.07
C VAL A 230 20.58 -26.90 -67.73
N THR A 231 20.92 -27.85 -68.60
CA THR A 231 22.11 -28.69 -68.41
C THR A 231 23.28 -28.12 -69.19
N LEU A 232 24.44 -27.96 -68.55
CA LEU A 232 25.69 -27.55 -69.18
C LEU A 232 26.72 -28.68 -69.10
N LEU A 233 27.48 -28.86 -70.17
CA LEU A 233 28.49 -29.91 -70.30
C LEU A 233 29.88 -29.30 -70.49
N GLU A 234 30.84 -29.72 -69.67
CA GLU A 234 32.25 -29.41 -69.85
C GLU A 234 32.77 -29.96 -71.19
N GLY A 235 33.44 -29.12 -71.98
CA GLY A 235 33.84 -29.45 -73.35
C GLY A 235 32.72 -29.30 -74.39
N GLY A 236 31.51 -28.94 -73.96
CA GLY A 236 30.37 -28.59 -74.82
C GLY A 236 30.07 -27.09 -74.78
N ASP A 237 29.00 -26.72 -74.10
CA ASP A 237 28.52 -25.34 -73.97
C ASP A 237 29.08 -24.60 -72.74
N LEU A 238 29.72 -25.30 -71.81
CA LEU A 238 30.46 -24.72 -70.70
C LEU A 238 31.89 -24.37 -71.14
N ILE A 239 32.27 -23.10 -71.01
CA ILE A 239 33.61 -22.58 -71.37
C ILE A 239 34.59 -22.81 -70.21
N ASN A 240 34.19 -22.42 -69.00
CA ASN A 240 34.94 -22.67 -67.78
C ASN A 240 34.00 -22.68 -66.57
N VAL A 241 34.47 -23.24 -65.45
CA VAL A 241 33.75 -23.26 -64.18
C VAL A 241 34.74 -23.29 -63.01
N GLU A 242 34.40 -22.60 -61.94
CA GLU A 242 35.12 -22.50 -60.67
C GLU A 242 34.15 -22.84 -59.53
N PHE A 243 34.62 -23.63 -58.56
CA PHE A 243 33.88 -24.01 -57.37
C PHE A 243 34.57 -23.47 -56.12
N GLU A 244 33.85 -22.70 -55.32
CA GLU A 244 34.35 -22.10 -54.09
C GLU A 244 33.58 -22.64 -52.88
N LEU A 245 34.30 -23.05 -51.83
CA LEU A 245 33.74 -23.47 -50.54
C LEU A 245 34.31 -22.59 -49.42
N MET A 246 33.46 -22.26 -48.46
CA MET A 246 33.82 -21.47 -47.29
C MET A 246 33.21 -22.03 -46.01
N ILE A 247 33.69 -21.58 -44.85
CA ILE A 247 33.15 -21.95 -43.54
C ILE A 247 32.51 -20.73 -42.87
N LYS A 248 31.37 -20.92 -42.19
CA LYS A 248 30.69 -19.87 -41.39
C LYS A 248 30.21 -20.44 -40.04
N PRO A 249 30.10 -19.64 -38.96
CA PRO A 249 29.60 -20.13 -37.67
C PRO A 249 28.18 -20.70 -37.75
N GLN A 250 28.00 -21.96 -37.35
CA GLN A 250 26.76 -22.72 -37.57
C GLN A 250 25.78 -22.73 -36.40
N ASN A 251 26.25 -22.46 -35.18
CA ASN A 251 25.42 -22.55 -33.97
C ASN A 251 25.29 -21.18 -33.32
N PHE A 252 24.09 -20.82 -32.91
CA PHE A 252 23.77 -19.58 -32.19
C PHE A 252 22.40 -19.72 -31.51
N SER A 253 22.03 -18.71 -30.74
CA SER A 253 20.66 -18.56 -30.26
C SER A 253 20.27 -17.09 -30.25
N TYR A 254 18.98 -16.82 -30.42
CA TYR A 254 18.41 -15.51 -30.21
C TYR A 254 17.61 -15.48 -28.92
N ILE A 255 17.72 -14.38 -28.18
CA ILE A 255 16.94 -14.09 -26.97
C ILE A 255 16.07 -12.84 -27.21
N SER A 256 14.82 -12.85 -26.78
CA SER A 256 13.91 -11.71 -26.90
C SER A 256 13.13 -11.50 -25.61
N TYR A 257 12.80 -10.26 -25.28
CA TYR A 257 12.01 -9.93 -24.09
C TYR A 257 10.52 -9.90 -24.43
N ASP A 258 9.72 -10.62 -23.66
CA ASP A 258 8.27 -10.62 -23.71
C ASP A 258 7.65 -9.62 -22.75
N VAL A 259 7.18 -8.51 -23.30
CA VAL A 259 6.53 -7.42 -22.57
C VAL A 259 5.20 -7.84 -21.94
N GLU A 260 4.43 -8.72 -22.60
CA GLU A 260 3.09 -9.08 -22.12
C GLU A 260 3.16 -10.06 -20.96
N THR A 261 4.12 -10.99 -20.98
CA THR A 261 4.34 -11.95 -19.88
C THR A 261 5.40 -11.50 -18.88
N GLY A 262 6.23 -10.51 -19.23
CA GLY A 262 7.36 -10.05 -18.43
C GLY A 262 8.59 -10.99 -18.45
N ASN A 263 8.62 -12.01 -19.31
CA ASN A 263 9.65 -13.05 -19.35
C ASN A 263 10.59 -12.90 -20.56
N THR A 264 11.71 -13.61 -20.57
CA THR A 264 12.57 -13.73 -21.76
C THR A 264 12.33 -15.06 -22.47
N GLU A 265 12.22 -15.04 -23.80
CA GLU A 265 12.19 -16.23 -24.65
C GLU A 265 13.53 -16.39 -25.37
N GLN A 266 14.04 -17.62 -25.44
CA GLN A 266 15.24 -17.96 -26.19
C GLN A 266 14.96 -19.11 -27.15
N LYS A 267 15.47 -19.03 -28.38
CA LYS A 267 15.43 -20.12 -29.37
C LYS A 267 16.83 -20.43 -29.89
N THR A 268 17.12 -21.72 -30.04
CA THR A 268 18.42 -22.24 -30.47
C THR A 268 18.35 -22.90 -31.84
N THR A 269 19.52 -23.08 -32.48
CA THR A 269 19.61 -23.80 -33.77
C THR A 269 19.22 -25.28 -33.68
N GLN A 270 19.10 -25.87 -32.49
CA GLN A 270 18.69 -27.27 -32.32
C GLN A 270 17.16 -27.44 -32.30
N GLU A 271 16.41 -26.36 -32.12
CA GLU A 271 14.94 -26.38 -32.04
C GLU A 271 14.26 -26.13 -33.39
N VAL A 272 15.04 -25.80 -34.43
CA VAL A 272 14.52 -25.48 -35.76
C VAL A 272 14.65 -26.67 -36.71
N HIS A 273 13.64 -26.85 -37.55
CA HIS A 273 13.69 -27.79 -38.67
C HIS A 273 14.25 -27.06 -39.90
N LEU A 274 15.27 -27.65 -40.54
CA LEU A 274 15.97 -27.09 -41.69
C LEU A 274 15.62 -27.88 -42.94
N GLN A 275 15.73 -27.26 -44.11
CA GLN A 275 15.64 -27.95 -45.39
C GLN A 275 16.71 -29.04 -45.54
N ASP A 276 16.33 -30.21 -46.07
CA ASP A 276 17.25 -31.29 -46.43
C ASP A 276 18.28 -30.83 -47.48
N LYS A 277 19.57 -31.03 -47.18
CA LYS A 277 20.65 -30.65 -48.08
C LYS A 277 20.99 -31.81 -49.02
N ILE A 278 20.69 -31.61 -50.31
CA ILE A 278 20.95 -32.61 -51.35
C ILE A 278 22.40 -32.50 -51.88
N ASN A 279 23.00 -31.30 -51.85
CA ASN A 279 24.34 -31.07 -52.38
C ASN A 279 25.44 -31.57 -51.42
N PRO A 280 26.28 -32.55 -51.81
CA PRO A 280 27.31 -33.14 -50.95
C PRO A 280 28.44 -32.17 -50.59
N PHE A 281 28.79 -31.21 -51.45
CA PHE A 281 29.84 -30.23 -51.18
C PHE A 281 29.42 -29.25 -50.09
N GLN A 282 28.17 -28.78 -50.14
CA GLN A 282 27.60 -27.93 -49.09
C GLN A 282 27.54 -28.67 -47.75
N TYR A 283 27.12 -29.94 -47.75
CA TYR A 283 27.08 -30.75 -46.52
C TYR A 283 28.48 -30.90 -45.89
N ALA A 284 29.51 -31.14 -46.71
CA ALA A 284 30.89 -31.22 -46.22
C ALA A 284 31.36 -29.89 -45.59
N ALA A 285 31.02 -28.74 -46.19
CA ALA A 285 31.36 -27.43 -45.65
C ALA A 285 30.63 -27.09 -44.34
N ILE A 286 29.36 -27.53 -44.18
CA ILE A 286 28.62 -27.40 -42.93
C ILE A 286 29.33 -28.18 -41.82
N LYS A 287 29.70 -29.44 -42.08
CA LYS A 287 30.41 -30.28 -41.10
C LYS A 287 31.79 -29.74 -40.74
N ALA A 288 32.52 -29.19 -41.72
CA ALA A 288 33.78 -28.48 -41.46
C ALA A 288 33.55 -27.23 -40.58
N SER A 289 32.51 -26.47 -40.85
CA SER A 289 32.16 -25.28 -40.07
C SER A 289 31.79 -25.60 -38.63
N GLU A 290 31.00 -26.66 -38.39
CA GLU A 290 30.65 -27.13 -37.04
C GLU A 290 31.89 -27.57 -36.24
N LYS A 291 32.90 -28.12 -36.92
CA LYS A 291 34.17 -28.52 -36.29
C LYS A 291 35.05 -27.32 -35.91
N VAL A 292 35.06 -26.27 -36.74
CA VAL A 292 35.90 -25.08 -36.52
C VAL A 292 35.24 -24.11 -35.52
N PHE A 293 33.95 -23.83 -35.67
CA PHE A 293 33.22 -22.86 -34.86
C PHE A 293 32.40 -23.53 -33.76
N THR A 294 33.04 -23.75 -32.61
CA THR A 294 32.44 -24.48 -31.48
C THR A 294 31.66 -23.59 -30.51
N LYS A 295 31.93 -22.27 -30.48
CA LYS A 295 31.22 -21.32 -29.62
C LYS A 295 29.77 -21.17 -30.06
N LYS A 296 28.83 -21.19 -29.10
CA LYS A 296 27.40 -20.93 -29.30
C LYS A 296 27.02 -19.54 -28.76
N PRO A 297 27.16 -18.46 -29.55
CA PRO A 297 26.77 -17.12 -29.13
C PRO A 297 25.25 -17.02 -28.89
N THR A 298 24.86 -16.13 -27.98
CA THR A 298 23.48 -15.72 -27.74
C THR A 298 23.37 -14.23 -28.02
N ILE A 299 22.40 -13.82 -28.83
CA ILE A 299 22.25 -12.43 -29.30
C ILE A 299 20.83 -11.95 -29.02
N PRO A 300 20.62 -10.73 -28.49
CA PRO A 300 19.28 -10.17 -28.35
C PRO A 300 18.65 -9.87 -29.72
N TYR A 301 17.38 -10.24 -29.89
CA TYR A 301 16.59 -9.95 -31.10
C TYR A 301 15.35 -9.14 -30.72
N ASN A 302 15.38 -7.85 -31.05
CA ASN A 302 14.40 -6.86 -30.60
C ASN A 302 13.36 -6.46 -31.66
N ALA A 303 13.37 -7.09 -32.84
CA ALA A 303 12.48 -6.75 -33.96
C ALA A 303 11.15 -7.53 -33.97
N ILE A 304 10.80 -8.22 -32.88
CA ILE A 304 9.55 -8.98 -32.77
C ILE A 304 8.45 -8.05 -32.26
N SER A 305 7.43 -7.76 -33.06
CA SER A 305 6.25 -7.00 -32.60
C SER A 305 5.61 -7.63 -31.36
N GLU A 306 5.10 -6.81 -30.42
CA GLU A 306 4.48 -7.30 -29.18
C GLU A 306 3.30 -8.24 -29.43
N GLN A 307 2.59 -8.04 -30.54
CA GLN A 307 1.42 -8.83 -30.93
C GLN A 307 1.81 -10.13 -31.65
N PHE A 308 3.10 -10.34 -31.95
CA PHE A 308 3.60 -11.46 -32.74
C PHE A 308 4.56 -12.36 -31.97
N ARG A 309 4.06 -13.02 -30.91
CA ARG A 309 4.84 -14.00 -30.13
C ARG A 309 4.34 -15.42 -30.34
N GLY A 310 5.28 -16.37 -30.36
CA GLY A 310 5.07 -17.77 -30.78
C GLY A 310 6.31 -18.30 -31.53
N ASP A 311 6.10 -19.09 -32.58
CA ASP A 311 7.20 -19.63 -33.40
C ASP A 311 7.93 -18.59 -34.27
N TYR A 312 7.62 -17.28 -34.17
CA TYR A 312 8.32 -16.25 -34.96
C TYR A 312 9.82 -16.18 -34.68
N LEU A 313 10.23 -16.19 -33.40
CA LEU A 313 11.66 -16.19 -33.05
C LEU A 313 12.34 -17.46 -33.58
N LYS A 314 11.61 -18.57 -33.60
CA LYS A 314 12.06 -19.85 -34.16
C LYS A 314 12.23 -19.75 -35.68
N ASP A 315 11.34 -19.07 -36.40
CA ASP A 315 11.49 -18.79 -37.83
C ASP A 315 12.67 -17.88 -38.14
N VAL A 316 12.92 -16.85 -37.33
CA VAL A 316 14.11 -15.99 -37.48
C VAL A 316 15.39 -16.82 -37.28
N VAL A 317 15.45 -17.69 -36.26
CA VAL A 317 16.57 -18.62 -36.06
C VAL A 317 16.71 -19.56 -37.25
N ARG A 318 15.61 -20.11 -37.79
CA ARG A 318 15.62 -20.98 -38.98
C ARG A 318 16.24 -20.25 -40.19
N ARG A 319 15.75 -19.06 -40.54
CA ARG A 319 16.24 -18.29 -41.70
C ARG A 319 17.71 -17.93 -41.58
N GLU A 320 18.13 -17.45 -40.41
CA GLU A 320 19.53 -17.12 -40.17
C GLU A 320 20.43 -18.37 -40.23
N LYS A 321 19.94 -19.50 -39.71
CA LYS A 321 20.66 -20.78 -39.81
C LYS A 321 20.80 -21.24 -41.26
N GLU A 322 19.73 -21.19 -42.04
CA GLU A 322 19.75 -21.57 -43.46
C GLU A 322 20.61 -20.61 -44.31
N SER A 323 20.64 -19.31 -44.00
CA SER A 323 21.55 -18.33 -44.61
C SER A 323 23.03 -18.68 -44.32
N ARG A 324 23.36 -19.04 -43.08
CA ARG A 324 24.73 -19.46 -42.69
C ARG A 324 25.17 -20.78 -43.30
N GLU A 325 24.24 -21.62 -43.74
CA GLU A 325 24.52 -22.88 -44.44
C GLU A 325 24.84 -22.66 -45.92
N GLN A 326 24.71 -21.43 -46.44
CA GLN A 326 25.20 -21.07 -47.76
C GLN A 326 26.71 -20.85 -47.74
N LEU A 327 27.40 -21.94 -48.04
CA LEU A 327 28.85 -22.09 -47.89
C LEU A 327 29.55 -22.38 -49.22
N MET A 328 28.84 -22.25 -50.34
CA MET A 328 29.32 -22.63 -51.65
C MET A 328 28.86 -21.63 -52.71
N GLN A 329 29.76 -21.29 -53.63
CA GLN A 329 29.46 -20.53 -54.85
C GLN A 329 30.11 -21.21 -56.05
N VAL A 330 29.46 -21.10 -57.20
CA VAL A 330 29.94 -21.60 -58.49
C VAL A 330 29.97 -20.45 -59.46
N ARG A 331 31.13 -20.20 -60.07
CA ARG A 331 31.31 -19.17 -61.10
C ARG A 331 31.59 -19.87 -62.42
N GLY A 332 30.98 -19.44 -63.51
CA GLY A 332 31.25 -20.08 -64.80
C GLY A 332 30.95 -19.20 -65.99
N LYS A 333 31.52 -19.58 -67.13
CA LYS A 333 31.20 -18.99 -68.43
C LYS A 333 30.60 -20.03 -69.36
N SER A 334 29.60 -19.64 -70.15
CA SER A 334 28.90 -20.54 -71.09
C SER A 334 28.56 -19.86 -72.41
N ARG A 335 28.39 -20.66 -73.47
CA ARG A 335 27.83 -20.23 -74.77
C ARG A 335 26.33 -20.50 -74.91
N ASN A 336 25.67 -21.01 -73.87
CA ASN A 336 24.26 -21.40 -73.94
C ASN A 336 23.34 -20.19 -73.66
N PRO A 337 22.47 -19.77 -74.59
CA PRO A 337 21.58 -18.60 -74.41
C PRO A 337 20.31 -18.90 -73.61
N HIS A 338 20.17 -20.11 -73.06
CA HIS A 338 19.03 -20.48 -72.23
C HIS A 338 19.23 -20.21 -70.74
N LEU A 339 20.46 -19.90 -70.30
CA LEU A 339 20.70 -19.50 -68.91
C LEU A 339 20.03 -18.16 -68.62
N ARG A 340 19.40 -18.04 -67.45
CA ARG A 340 18.73 -16.81 -67.01
C ARG A 340 18.87 -16.64 -65.51
N ILE A 341 18.77 -15.40 -65.03
CA ILE A 341 18.70 -15.09 -63.61
C ILE A 341 17.56 -15.87 -62.92
N GLY A 342 17.83 -16.43 -61.73
CA GLY A 342 16.91 -17.29 -60.99
C GLY A 342 16.74 -18.71 -61.56
N GLY A 343 17.23 -18.98 -62.78
CA GLY A 343 17.25 -20.29 -63.41
C GLY A 343 18.19 -21.28 -62.71
N PHE A 344 17.95 -22.58 -62.93
CA PHE A 344 18.83 -23.63 -62.40
C PHE A 344 19.76 -24.16 -63.50
N ILE A 345 21.00 -24.42 -63.13
CA ILE A 345 21.97 -25.12 -63.97
C ILE A 345 22.26 -26.48 -63.37
N LYS A 346 22.29 -27.51 -64.22
CA LYS A 346 22.81 -28.84 -63.91
C LYS A 346 24.14 -28.99 -64.62
N LEU A 347 25.23 -29.09 -63.86
CA LEU A 347 26.57 -29.18 -64.42
C LEU A 347 26.99 -30.64 -64.60
N LYS A 348 27.69 -30.93 -65.68
CA LYS A 348 28.31 -32.23 -65.96
C LYS A 348 29.76 -32.06 -66.42
N ASP A 349 30.63 -32.96 -65.94
CA ASP A 349 32.05 -32.98 -66.34
C ASP A 349 32.23 -33.56 -67.74
N ILE A 350 33.48 -33.54 -68.23
CA ILE A 350 33.86 -34.11 -69.55
C ILE A 350 33.55 -35.62 -69.69
N ASN A 351 33.29 -36.33 -68.59
CA ASN A 351 32.94 -37.75 -68.54
C ASN A 351 31.44 -37.99 -68.31
N ASP A 352 30.60 -36.97 -68.47
CA ASP A 352 29.15 -36.96 -68.20
C ASP A 352 28.79 -37.23 -66.72
N LYS A 353 29.75 -37.09 -65.78
CA LYS A 353 29.49 -37.23 -64.34
C LYS A 353 28.80 -35.96 -63.81
N PRO A 354 27.77 -36.10 -62.96
CA PRO A 354 27.12 -34.95 -62.33
C PRO A 354 28.08 -34.14 -61.47
N MET A 355 28.06 -32.81 -61.64
CA MET A 355 28.73 -31.83 -60.78
C MET A 355 27.71 -31.06 -59.92
N GLU A 356 26.52 -31.65 -59.72
CA GLU A 356 25.35 -31.11 -59.02
C GLU A 356 24.58 -30.00 -59.76
N SER A 357 23.53 -29.49 -59.11
CA SER A 357 22.67 -28.42 -59.61
C SER A 357 22.77 -27.15 -58.75
N TYR A 358 22.71 -25.98 -59.40
CA TYR A 358 22.90 -24.67 -58.77
C TYR A 358 21.90 -23.65 -59.33
N ARG A 359 21.44 -22.71 -58.51
CA ARG A 359 20.58 -21.58 -58.87
C ARG A 359 21.44 -20.38 -59.26
N ILE A 360 21.19 -19.78 -60.42
CA ILE A 360 21.87 -18.57 -60.89
C ILE A 360 21.38 -17.35 -60.10
N ILE A 361 22.30 -16.61 -59.50
CA ILE A 361 22.04 -15.40 -58.70
C ILE A 361 22.60 -14.11 -59.31
N ASP A 362 23.46 -14.24 -60.30
CA ASP A 362 24.04 -13.16 -61.11
C ASP A 362 24.32 -13.72 -62.51
N ILE A 363 24.00 -12.97 -63.56
CA ILE A 363 24.35 -13.36 -64.93
C ILE A 363 24.62 -12.15 -65.82
N LYS A 364 25.67 -12.23 -66.62
CA LYS A 364 26.05 -11.24 -67.63
C LYS A 364 26.03 -11.90 -68.98
N HIS A 365 25.29 -11.35 -69.92
CA HIS A 365 25.26 -11.76 -71.32
C HIS A 365 26.01 -10.73 -72.16
N HIS A 366 26.87 -11.22 -73.04
CA HIS A 366 27.56 -10.41 -74.03
C HIS A 366 27.37 -11.04 -75.42
N GLN A 367 26.88 -10.25 -76.36
CA GLN A 367 26.74 -10.65 -77.75
C GLN A 367 27.32 -9.57 -78.68
N SER A 368 28.22 -9.99 -79.57
CA SER A 368 28.80 -9.14 -80.62
C SER A 368 29.00 -9.96 -81.88
N GLY A 369 28.32 -9.59 -82.97
CA GLY A 369 28.42 -10.30 -84.25
C GLY A 369 28.00 -11.78 -84.16
N TYR A 370 28.96 -12.70 -84.30
CA TYR A 370 28.72 -14.15 -84.20
C TYR A 370 29.11 -14.75 -82.83
N ASP A 371 29.69 -13.94 -81.94
CA ASP A 371 30.15 -14.36 -80.64
C ASP A 371 29.09 -14.07 -79.58
N TYR A 372 28.78 -15.09 -78.79
CA TYR A 372 27.93 -15.00 -77.61
C TYR A 372 28.56 -15.77 -76.47
N GLU A 373 28.59 -15.12 -75.31
CA GLU A 373 28.93 -15.74 -74.05
C GLU A 373 28.08 -15.16 -72.92
N ASN A 374 27.97 -15.93 -71.84
CA ASN A 374 27.49 -15.44 -70.57
C ASN A 374 28.43 -15.84 -69.45
N GLU A 375 28.50 -15.01 -68.42
CA GLU A 375 29.16 -15.27 -67.15
C GLU A 375 28.10 -15.35 -66.06
N PHE A 376 28.13 -16.37 -65.23
CA PHE A 376 27.14 -16.55 -64.16
C PHE A 376 27.81 -16.82 -62.81
N ILE A 377 27.10 -16.41 -61.74
CA ILE A 377 27.35 -16.84 -60.37
C ILE A 377 26.14 -17.64 -59.93
N ALA A 378 26.36 -18.81 -59.35
CA ALA A 378 25.32 -19.71 -58.88
C ALA A 378 25.61 -20.25 -57.48
N ILE A 379 24.56 -20.61 -56.75
CA ILE A 379 24.61 -21.21 -55.41
C ILE A 379 23.83 -22.52 -55.38
N PRO A 380 24.07 -23.43 -54.43
CA PRO A 380 23.22 -24.61 -54.25
C PRO A 380 21.74 -24.24 -54.08
N ASP A 381 20.83 -25.18 -54.34
CA ASP A 381 19.41 -24.93 -54.12
C ASP A 381 19.11 -24.71 -52.62
N VAL A 382 18.64 -23.50 -52.31
CA VAL A 382 18.31 -23.06 -50.96
C VAL A 382 17.02 -22.23 -51.00
N TYR A 383 16.21 -22.34 -49.95
CA TYR A 383 14.99 -21.53 -49.81
C TYR A 383 15.24 -20.10 -49.35
N ILE A 384 16.33 -19.86 -48.62
CA ILE A 384 16.70 -18.52 -48.16
C ILE A 384 17.58 -17.85 -49.21
N ALA A 385 17.25 -16.63 -49.61
CA ALA A 385 18.09 -15.82 -50.48
C ALA A 385 19.45 -15.49 -49.85
N TYR A 386 20.51 -15.37 -50.65
CA TYR A 386 21.87 -15.20 -50.11
C TYR A 386 22.19 -13.84 -49.53
N TYR A 387 21.38 -12.84 -49.86
CA TYR A 387 21.41 -11.50 -49.27
C TYR A 387 20.47 -11.38 -48.07
N TYR A 388 20.02 -12.51 -47.50
CA TYR A 388 19.26 -12.47 -46.25
C TYR A 388 20.01 -11.71 -45.17
N ASP A 389 19.28 -10.85 -44.48
CA ASP A 389 19.80 -9.96 -43.46
C ASP A 389 18.70 -9.71 -42.43
N GLU A 390 18.84 -10.29 -41.24
CA GLU A 390 17.84 -10.17 -40.18
C GLU A 390 17.74 -8.74 -39.62
N GLN A 391 18.74 -7.89 -39.90
CA GLN A 391 18.83 -6.48 -39.50
C GLN A 391 18.37 -5.51 -40.59
N ALA A 392 17.80 -6.03 -41.69
CA ALA A 392 17.12 -5.25 -42.72
C ALA A 392 15.78 -4.66 -42.22
N LEU A 393 15.87 -3.85 -41.16
CA LEU A 393 14.78 -3.19 -40.45
C LEU A 393 14.61 -1.76 -40.95
N PRO A 394 13.38 -1.22 -41.05
CA PRO A 394 13.18 0.18 -41.34
C PRO A 394 13.68 1.01 -40.15
N ARG A 395 14.56 1.99 -40.38
CA ARG A 395 15.09 2.84 -39.32
C ARG A 395 14.44 4.22 -39.32
N ALA A 396 13.86 4.61 -38.20
CA ALA A 396 13.18 5.89 -38.03
C ALA A 396 13.76 6.69 -36.87
N GLU A 397 13.90 8.00 -37.09
CA GLU A 397 14.13 8.96 -36.02
C GLU A 397 12.86 9.20 -35.21
N GLN A 398 13.02 9.73 -33.99
CA GLN A 398 11.93 10.16 -33.11
C GLN A 398 10.96 11.10 -33.84
N GLN A 399 9.66 10.91 -33.66
CA GLN A 399 8.61 11.64 -34.38
C GLN A 399 7.41 11.99 -33.48
N VAL A 400 6.67 13.01 -33.87
CA VAL A 400 5.36 13.30 -33.28
C VAL A 400 4.26 12.45 -33.90
N ALA A 401 3.29 12.06 -33.10
CA ALA A 401 2.10 11.34 -33.53
C ALA A 401 0.87 11.78 -32.73
N ARG A 402 -0.33 11.51 -33.25
CA ARG A 402 -1.58 11.76 -32.54
C ARG A 402 -2.15 10.48 -31.94
N VAL A 403 -2.61 10.54 -30.71
CA VAL A 403 -3.29 9.41 -30.06
C VAL A 403 -4.65 9.17 -30.76
N THR A 404 -4.87 7.94 -31.21
CA THR A 404 -6.12 7.53 -31.87
C THR A 404 -6.98 6.61 -31.01
N ASP A 405 -6.36 5.90 -30.07
CA ASP A 405 -7.05 5.00 -29.13
C ASP A 405 -6.22 4.87 -27.85
N ASN A 406 -6.88 4.90 -26.70
CA ASN A 406 -6.26 4.74 -25.38
C ASN A 406 -6.94 3.67 -24.51
N ASN A 407 -7.88 2.90 -25.07
CA ASN A 407 -8.58 1.82 -24.39
C ASN A 407 -7.90 0.46 -24.63
N ASP A 408 -6.70 0.27 -24.06
CA ASP A 408 -5.92 -0.95 -24.26
C ASP A 408 -6.67 -2.21 -23.78
N PRO A 409 -6.99 -3.17 -24.66
CA PRO A 409 -7.77 -4.36 -24.31
C PRO A 409 -7.07 -5.28 -23.31
N LYS A 410 -5.74 -5.17 -23.14
CA LYS A 410 -4.96 -5.93 -22.15
C LYS A 410 -4.71 -5.15 -20.86
N GLY A 411 -5.13 -3.89 -20.77
CA GLY A 411 -4.96 -3.06 -19.58
C GLY A 411 -3.50 -2.73 -19.22
N LEU A 412 -2.57 -2.77 -20.19
CA LEU A 412 -1.14 -2.50 -19.96
C LEU A 412 -0.81 -1.00 -19.99
N GLY A 413 -1.80 -0.13 -20.27
CA GLY A 413 -1.59 1.32 -20.40
C GLY A 413 -0.92 1.70 -21.72
N ARG A 414 -1.13 0.91 -22.79
CA ARG A 414 -0.68 1.23 -24.15
C ARG A 414 -1.67 2.17 -24.84
N VAL A 415 -1.21 2.80 -25.91
CA VAL A 415 -2.04 3.61 -26.80
C VAL A 415 -1.85 3.17 -28.25
N ARG A 416 -2.77 3.53 -29.14
CA ARG A 416 -2.55 3.53 -30.58
C ARG A 416 -2.36 4.96 -31.04
N VAL A 417 -1.37 5.19 -31.90
CA VAL A 417 -1.08 6.52 -32.43
C VAL A 417 -1.12 6.51 -33.95
N GLN A 418 -1.25 7.68 -34.54
CA GLN A 418 -1.15 7.92 -35.97
C GLN A 418 -0.07 8.96 -36.24
N PHE A 419 0.96 8.56 -36.99
CA PHE A 419 1.96 9.48 -37.48
C PHE A 419 1.39 10.35 -38.61
N ILE A 420 1.97 11.53 -38.84
CA ILE A 420 1.51 12.46 -39.88
C ILE A 420 1.48 11.79 -41.27
N TRP A 421 2.49 10.98 -41.59
CA TRP A 421 2.55 10.27 -42.87
C TRP A 421 1.56 9.09 -42.99
N GLN A 422 0.96 8.64 -41.89
CA GLN A 422 -0.08 7.61 -41.90
C GLN A 422 -1.47 8.17 -42.24
N GLU A 423 -1.68 9.49 -42.11
CA GLU A 423 -2.99 10.13 -42.31
C GLU A 423 -3.53 9.91 -43.73
N LYS A 424 -2.67 10.03 -44.76
CA LYS A 424 -3.03 9.82 -46.18
C LYS A 424 -3.72 8.47 -46.41
N HIS A 425 -3.27 7.44 -45.71
CA HIS A 425 -3.74 6.06 -45.88
C HIS A 425 -4.68 5.60 -44.76
N GLN A 426 -5.04 6.50 -43.83
CA GLN A 426 -5.89 6.21 -42.67
C GLN A 426 -5.38 5.01 -41.84
N THR A 427 -4.06 4.85 -41.80
CA THR A 427 -3.40 3.80 -41.02
C THR A 427 -3.00 4.34 -39.64
N LYS A 428 -2.61 3.43 -38.75
CA LYS A 428 -2.19 3.75 -37.38
C LYS A 428 -1.29 2.63 -36.85
N THR A 429 -0.61 2.89 -35.74
CA THR A 429 0.22 1.89 -35.08
C THR A 429 -0.62 0.76 -34.47
N PRO A 430 0.01 -0.40 -34.16
CA PRO A 430 -0.50 -1.32 -33.15
C PRO A 430 -0.56 -0.63 -31.77
N TRP A 431 -0.99 -1.37 -30.74
CA TRP A 431 -0.87 -0.95 -29.35
C TRP A 431 0.61 -0.82 -28.96
N ILE A 432 1.01 0.39 -28.56
CA ILE A 432 2.40 0.74 -28.24
C ILE A 432 2.50 1.26 -26.80
N ARG A 433 3.63 0.97 -26.14
CA ARG A 433 3.86 1.35 -24.74
C ARG A 433 4.00 2.87 -24.56
N VAL A 434 3.64 3.34 -23.38
CA VAL A 434 3.84 4.73 -22.93
C VAL A 434 4.83 4.74 -21.78
N VAL A 435 5.92 5.50 -21.91
CA VAL A 435 6.87 5.74 -20.83
C VAL A 435 6.19 6.59 -19.74
N GLN A 436 6.25 6.11 -18.50
CA GLN A 436 5.74 6.81 -17.33
C GLN A 436 6.92 7.28 -16.46
N PRO A 437 6.84 8.42 -15.76
CA PRO A 437 7.93 8.89 -14.88
C PRO A 437 8.38 7.87 -13.83
N HIS A 438 7.48 7.02 -13.36
CA HIS A 438 7.77 5.84 -12.54
C HIS A 438 6.64 4.82 -12.69
N ALA A 439 6.97 3.54 -12.92
CA ALA A 439 6.02 2.44 -13.03
C ALA A 439 6.55 1.18 -12.31
N GLY A 440 5.67 0.41 -11.67
CA GLY A 440 5.99 -0.87 -11.04
C GLY A 440 4.74 -1.65 -10.63
N GLY A 441 4.91 -2.90 -10.18
CA GLY A 441 3.77 -3.76 -9.79
C GLY A 441 2.89 -3.10 -8.73
N GLY A 442 1.68 -2.68 -9.13
CA GLY A 442 0.66 -2.02 -8.31
C GLY A 442 0.95 -0.57 -7.88
N LYS A 443 1.91 0.12 -8.52
CA LYS A 443 2.34 1.48 -8.11
C LYS A 443 2.93 2.29 -9.27
N GLY A 444 2.92 3.61 -9.13
CA GLY A 444 3.57 4.52 -10.07
C GLY A 444 2.61 5.60 -10.61
N PHE A 445 3.05 6.29 -11.66
CA PHE A 445 2.24 7.22 -12.43
C PHE A 445 1.38 6.43 -13.43
N TYR A 446 0.13 6.86 -13.56
CA TYR A 446 -0.80 6.34 -14.57
C TYR A 446 -1.51 7.52 -15.23
N PHE A 447 -0.80 8.18 -16.13
CA PHE A 447 -1.32 9.25 -16.97
C PHE A 447 -1.21 8.79 -18.42
N ILE A 448 -2.31 8.29 -18.95
CA ILE A 448 -2.40 7.85 -20.35
C ILE A 448 -2.87 9.06 -21.17
N PRO A 449 -2.14 9.45 -22.23
CA PRO A 449 -2.58 10.49 -23.14
C PRO A 449 -4.00 10.24 -23.69
N GLU A 450 -4.77 11.30 -23.82
CA GLU A 450 -6.14 11.27 -24.31
C GLU A 450 -6.20 11.20 -25.84
N ILE A 451 -7.31 10.69 -26.40
CA ILE A 451 -7.50 10.64 -27.85
C ILE A 451 -7.46 12.06 -28.44
N GLY A 452 -6.67 12.23 -29.49
CA GLY A 452 -6.43 13.50 -30.19
C GLY A 452 -5.15 14.22 -29.75
N GLU A 453 -4.62 13.90 -28.56
CA GLU A 453 -3.42 14.56 -28.02
C GLU A 453 -2.16 14.19 -28.81
N GLU A 454 -1.22 15.14 -28.84
CA GLU A 454 0.08 15.00 -29.48
C GLU A 454 1.09 14.34 -28.53
N VAL A 455 1.77 13.31 -29.04
CA VAL A 455 2.77 12.55 -28.31
C VAL A 455 4.06 12.44 -29.11
N TRP A 456 5.19 12.37 -28.40
CA TRP A 456 6.46 11.97 -28.98
C TRP A 456 6.61 10.47 -28.94
N VAL A 457 6.98 9.89 -30.08
CA VAL A 457 7.19 8.47 -30.27
C VAL A 457 8.65 8.26 -30.65
N ASP A 458 9.31 7.37 -29.91
CA ASP A 458 10.64 6.87 -30.20
C ASP A 458 10.55 5.38 -30.59
N PHE A 459 11.66 4.79 -31.04
CA PHE A 459 11.68 3.49 -31.68
C PHE A 459 12.77 2.60 -31.08
N GLU A 460 12.41 1.40 -30.60
CA GLU A 460 13.40 0.48 -30.02
C GLU A 460 14.44 0.10 -31.08
N ASP A 461 15.73 0.34 -30.79
CA ASP A 461 16.84 0.15 -31.74
C ASP A 461 16.65 0.93 -33.07
N GLN A 462 15.95 2.07 -33.00
CA GLN A 462 15.50 2.88 -34.14
C GLN A 462 14.60 2.12 -35.12
N ASN A 463 14.08 0.94 -34.78
CA ASN A 463 13.22 0.16 -35.67
C ASN A 463 11.82 0.80 -35.76
N ALA A 464 11.44 1.29 -36.94
CA ALA A 464 10.16 1.97 -37.18
C ALA A 464 8.92 1.09 -36.86
N GLU A 465 9.11 -0.23 -36.79
CA GLU A 465 8.09 -1.20 -36.42
C GLU A 465 8.02 -1.49 -34.91
N ARG A 466 8.89 -0.87 -34.11
CA ARG A 466 8.93 -0.95 -32.64
C ARG A 466 8.73 0.43 -31.97
N PRO A 467 7.66 1.17 -32.31
CA PRO A 467 7.38 2.46 -31.70
C PRO A 467 6.96 2.34 -30.23
N PHE A 468 7.31 3.34 -29.43
CA PHE A 468 6.80 3.56 -28.08
C PHE A 468 6.71 5.06 -27.78
N VAL A 469 5.70 5.48 -27.03
CA VAL A 469 5.51 6.88 -26.62
C VAL A 469 6.47 7.22 -25.49
N VAL A 470 7.23 8.31 -25.62
CA VAL A 470 8.13 8.81 -24.58
C VAL A 470 7.48 9.87 -23.68
N GLY A 471 6.45 10.57 -24.18
CA GLY A 471 5.76 11.65 -23.47
C GLY A 471 4.81 12.42 -24.37
N SER A 472 4.11 13.40 -23.80
CA SER A 472 3.19 14.30 -24.50
C SER A 472 3.69 15.74 -24.49
N ASN A 473 3.33 16.49 -25.53
CA ASN A 473 3.71 17.90 -25.68
C ASN A 473 2.48 18.77 -25.94
N TYR A 474 2.57 20.04 -25.55
CA TYR A 474 1.64 21.08 -25.97
C TYR A 474 1.96 21.54 -27.40
N ASN A 475 0.93 21.97 -28.13
CA ASN A 475 1.03 22.56 -29.46
C ASN A 475 0.25 23.89 -29.53
N GLY A 476 0.25 24.56 -30.70
CA GLY A 476 -0.38 25.87 -30.86
C GLY A 476 -1.90 25.89 -30.66
N LYS A 477 -2.56 24.73 -30.63
CA LYS A 477 -4.00 24.58 -30.40
C LYS A 477 -4.32 24.03 -29.01
N GLU A 478 -3.50 23.10 -28.53
CA GLU A 478 -3.63 22.39 -27.27
C GLU A 478 -2.47 22.81 -26.35
N TYR A 479 -2.71 23.83 -25.51
CA TYR A 479 -1.69 24.40 -24.62
C TYR A 479 -2.14 24.47 -23.16
N SER A 480 -1.17 24.56 -22.26
CA SER A 480 -1.44 24.69 -20.82
C SER A 480 -1.94 26.08 -20.45
N PRO A 481 -2.99 26.22 -19.62
CA PRO A 481 -3.42 27.51 -19.09
C PRO A 481 -2.46 28.08 -18.02
N PHE A 482 -1.43 27.34 -17.59
CA PHE A 482 -0.52 27.74 -16.51
C PHE A 482 0.65 28.63 -16.96
N HIS A 483 0.77 28.93 -18.25
CA HIS A 483 1.84 29.82 -18.73
C HIS A 483 1.67 31.24 -18.18
N ASN A 484 2.75 31.79 -17.61
CA ASN A 484 2.92 33.21 -17.32
C ASN A 484 4.37 33.64 -17.59
N THR A 485 4.62 34.94 -17.67
CA THR A 485 5.93 35.51 -18.07
C THR A 485 7.10 35.06 -17.18
N ASN A 486 6.84 34.86 -15.89
CA ASN A 486 7.88 34.49 -14.91
C ASN A 486 8.01 32.97 -14.72
N ASN A 487 7.10 32.18 -15.29
CA ASN A 487 6.95 30.75 -14.99
C ASN A 487 6.68 30.47 -13.50
N ASP A 488 5.90 31.34 -12.84
CA ASP A 488 5.63 31.25 -11.40
C ASP A 488 4.57 30.17 -11.03
N ILE A 489 4.11 29.37 -11.99
CA ILE A 489 3.05 28.38 -11.78
C ILE A 489 3.55 26.99 -12.20
N LYS A 490 3.55 26.02 -11.28
CA LYS A 490 3.79 24.60 -11.55
C LYS A 490 2.53 23.83 -11.21
N GLY A 491 2.03 22.96 -12.08
CA GLY A 491 0.78 22.27 -11.76
C GLY A 491 0.48 21.03 -12.58
N ILE A 492 -0.40 20.22 -12.01
CA ILE A 492 -1.01 19.05 -12.64
C ILE A 492 -2.50 19.35 -12.80
N GLN A 493 -3.02 19.25 -14.02
CA GLN A 493 -4.44 19.41 -14.31
C GLN A 493 -4.96 18.22 -15.11
N THR A 494 -6.08 17.64 -14.69
CA THR A 494 -6.78 16.58 -15.42
C THR A 494 -7.81 17.16 -16.39
N ARG A 495 -8.26 16.37 -17.36
CA ARG A 495 -9.34 16.73 -18.32
C ARG A 495 -10.62 17.23 -17.62
N SER A 496 -10.97 16.65 -16.47
CA SER A 496 -12.16 17.05 -15.70
C SER A 496 -11.99 18.34 -14.88
N GLY A 497 -10.82 18.99 -14.95
CA GLY A 497 -10.56 20.25 -14.25
C GLY A 497 -10.13 20.09 -12.79
N HIS A 498 -9.73 18.90 -12.34
CA HIS A 498 -9.05 18.73 -11.05
C HIS A 498 -7.61 19.21 -11.16
N LYS A 499 -7.17 20.04 -10.23
CA LYS A 499 -5.89 20.75 -10.27
C LYS A 499 -5.12 20.59 -8.96
N LEU A 500 -3.82 20.34 -9.07
CA LEU A 500 -2.85 20.55 -8.00
C LEU A 500 -1.83 21.58 -8.50
N VAL A 501 -1.82 22.77 -7.91
CA VAL A 501 -1.05 23.93 -8.37
C VAL A 501 -0.14 24.44 -7.26
N PHE A 502 1.11 24.73 -7.62
CA PHE A 502 2.12 25.37 -6.80
C PHE A 502 2.47 26.71 -7.45
N THR A 503 2.53 27.76 -6.64
CA THR A 503 2.82 29.11 -7.12
C THR A 503 3.97 29.73 -6.33
N GLU A 504 4.79 30.56 -6.99
CA GLU A 504 5.97 31.19 -6.37
C GLU A 504 5.62 32.38 -5.45
N ASP A 505 4.33 32.77 -5.37
CA ASP A 505 3.79 33.59 -4.26
C ASP A 505 3.60 32.78 -2.95
N GLU A 506 4.23 31.61 -2.91
CA GLU A 506 4.27 30.66 -1.81
C GLU A 506 2.89 30.03 -1.46
N SER A 507 2.08 29.68 -2.48
CA SER A 507 0.81 28.95 -2.29
C SER A 507 0.80 27.54 -2.91
N ILE A 508 0.05 26.64 -2.28
CA ILE A 508 -0.26 25.30 -2.79
C ILE A 508 -1.79 25.12 -2.81
N LEU A 509 -2.37 24.83 -3.97
CA LEU A 509 -3.81 24.72 -4.18
C LEU A 509 -4.20 23.36 -4.76
N LEU A 510 -5.07 22.64 -4.06
CA LEU A 510 -5.84 21.53 -4.60
C LEU A 510 -7.27 22.00 -4.87
N SER A 511 -7.75 21.87 -6.10
CA SER A 511 -9.10 22.32 -6.48
C SER A 511 -9.76 21.44 -7.53
N ASP A 512 -11.09 21.51 -7.60
CA ASP A 512 -11.87 20.96 -8.72
C ASP A 512 -12.61 22.05 -9.50
N LYS A 513 -13.26 21.65 -10.60
CA LYS A 513 -14.05 22.57 -11.45
C LYS A 513 -15.33 23.11 -10.78
N ASN A 514 -15.77 22.50 -9.68
CA ASN A 514 -17.02 22.83 -9.01
C ASN A 514 -16.80 23.78 -7.81
N GLY A 515 -15.55 24.16 -7.54
CA GLY A 515 -15.22 25.16 -6.50
C GLY A 515 -14.83 24.57 -5.15
N ASN A 516 -14.63 23.25 -5.05
CA ASN A 516 -14.03 22.68 -3.83
C ASN A 516 -12.53 23.00 -3.80
N THR A 517 -12.01 23.48 -2.67
CA THR A 517 -10.61 23.90 -2.54
C THR A 517 -9.97 23.52 -1.20
N LEU A 518 -8.70 23.11 -1.26
CA LEU A 518 -7.77 23.06 -0.13
C LEU A 518 -6.55 23.91 -0.51
N ARG A 519 -6.34 25.01 0.23
CA ARG A 519 -5.28 25.99 -0.04
C ARG A 519 -4.33 26.07 1.15
N PHE A 520 -3.04 25.92 0.89
CA PHE A 520 -1.96 26.27 1.82
C PHE A 520 -1.40 27.62 1.37
N ASP A 521 -1.53 28.63 2.22
CA ASP A 521 -0.95 29.96 2.06
C ASP A 521 0.26 30.03 2.98
N THR A 522 1.47 29.88 2.43
CA THR A 522 2.67 29.77 3.28
C THR A 522 3.22 31.14 3.67
N GLN A 523 2.94 32.20 2.90
CA GLN A 523 3.29 33.58 3.24
C GLN A 523 2.44 34.09 4.41
N GLY A 524 1.11 33.95 4.30
CA GLY A 524 0.18 34.27 5.39
C GLY A 524 0.15 33.22 6.50
N LYS A 525 0.77 32.05 6.27
CA LYS A 525 0.84 30.90 7.18
C LYS A 525 -0.55 30.33 7.51
N ASN A 526 -1.45 30.36 6.55
CA ASN A 526 -2.84 29.94 6.68
C ASN A 526 -3.12 28.66 5.90
N ILE A 527 -4.15 27.93 6.34
CA ILE A 527 -4.73 26.80 5.61
C ILE A 527 -6.22 27.05 5.48
N GLU A 528 -6.75 26.94 4.27
CA GLU A 528 -8.17 27.15 3.96
C GLU A 528 -8.77 25.91 3.30
N ILE A 529 -9.95 25.51 3.78
CA ILE A 529 -10.76 24.42 3.21
C ILE A 529 -12.14 24.99 2.90
N SER A 530 -12.60 24.86 1.67
CA SER A 530 -13.90 25.39 1.23
C SER A 530 -14.60 24.43 0.29
N ALA A 531 -15.92 24.34 0.41
CA ALA A 531 -16.81 23.59 -0.46
C ALA A 531 -18.14 24.35 -0.61
N PRO A 532 -18.77 24.40 -1.81
CA PRO A 532 -20.06 25.04 -2.00
C PRO A 532 -21.23 24.37 -1.26
N GLU A 533 -21.10 23.07 -0.98
CA GLU A 533 -22.15 22.26 -0.36
C GLU A 533 -21.74 21.81 1.05
N ASN A 534 -21.23 20.58 1.22
CA ASN A 534 -20.97 19.98 2.53
C ASN A 534 -19.49 19.65 2.75
N ILE A 535 -19.00 19.87 3.96
CA ILE A 535 -17.70 19.37 4.46
C ILE A 535 -17.97 18.41 5.62
N SER A 536 -17.43 17.18 5.58
CA SER A 536 -17.58 16.18 6.64
C SER A 536 -16.23 15.74 7.19
N LEU A 537 -16.05 15.85 8.51
CA LEU A 537 -14.83 15.46 9.22
C LEU A 537 -15.16 14.34 10.23
N CYS A 538 -14.74 13.11 9.93
CA CYS A 538 -15.03 11.93 10.77
C CYS A 538 -13.73 11.32 11.31
N ALA A 539 -13.58 11.24 12.63
CA ALA A 539 -12.49 10.54 13.29
C ALA A 539 -12.99 9.27 13.98
N GLY A 540 -12.30 8.14 13.77
CA GLY A 540 -12.67 6.87 14.43
C GLY A 540 -12.35 6.81 15.93
N LYS A 541 -11.66 7.83 16.46
CA LYS A 541 -11.37 8.00 17.89
C LYS A 541 -11.55 9.46 18.29
N ASP A 542 -10.58 10.29 17.96
CA ASP A 542 -10.47 11.66 18.47
C ASP A 542 -10.31 12.64 17.31
N LEU A 543 -11.06 13.74 17.34
CA LEU A 543 -10.86 14.94 16.52
C LEU A 543 -10.53 16.09 17.47
N ASN A 544 -9.30 16.61 17.40
CA ASN A 544 -8.84 17.70 18.26
C ASN A 544 -8.76 19.00 17.45
N LEU A 545 -9.48 20.05 17.89
CA LEU A 545 -9.41 21.39 17.32
C LEU A 545 -8.91 22.36 18.40
N SER A 546 -7.81 23.07 18.12
CA SER A 546 -7.21 24.04 19.05
C SER A 546 -6.75 25.26 18.26
N ALA A 547 -7.09 26.45 18.75
CA ALA A 547 -6.69 27.73 18.16
C ALA A 547 -5.99 28.58 19.23
N GLY A 548 -4.87 29.21 18.88
CA GLY A 548 -4.08 30.00 19.84
C GLY A 548 -4.72 31.34 20.24
N ASN A 549 -5.72 31.81 19.49
CA ASN A 549 -6.43 33.06 19.76
C ASN A 549 -7.95 32.85 19.74
N ASN A 550 -8.53 32.65 18.55
CA ASN A 550 -9.98 32.52 18.40
C ASN A 550 -10.36 31.24 17.65
N LEU A 551 -11.40 30.57 18.14
CA LEU A 551 -12.16 29.58 17.38
C LEU A 551 -13.54 30.17 17.09
N VAL A 552 -13.85 30.42 15.81
CA VAL A 552 -15.12 31.01 15.37
C VAL A 552 -15.92 29.97 14.60
N MET A 553 -17.20 29.80 14.97
CA MET A 553 -18.15 28.92 14.27
C MET A 553 -19.40 29.73 13.94
N ASP A 554 -19.57 30.07 12.67
CA ASP A 554 -20.74 30.77 12.16
C ASP A 554 -21.65 29.80 11.40
N VAL A 555 -22.93 29.75 11.79
CA VAL A 555 -23.91 28.80 11.25
C VAL A 555 -25.23 29.53 11.00
N ALA A 556 -25.61 29.64 9.73
CA ALA A 556 -26.79 30.40 9.33
C ALA A 556 -28.14 29.79 9.77
N ASN A 557 -28.19 28.46 9.91
CA ASN A 557 -29.43 27.75 10.23
C ASN A 557 -29.35 27.04 11.59
N THR A 558 -28.87 25.80 11.65
CA THR A 558 -28.83 25.02 12.90
C THR A 558 -27.43 24.49 13.18
N ALA A 559 -26.87 24.86 14.35
CA ALA A 559 -25.72 24.17 14.93
C ALA A 559 -26.22 23.06 15.87
N PHE A 560 -25.87 21.81 15.58
CA PHE A 560 -26.31 20.64 16.36
C PHE A 560 -25.11 19.90 16.97
N PHE A 561 -25.13 19.73 18.29
CA PHE A 561 -24.09 19.02 19.03
C PHE A 561 -24.70 17.81 19.75
N ASN A 562 -24.50 16.60 19.22
CA ASN A 562 -24.89 15.38 19.91
C ASN A 562 -23.74 14.84 20.77
N VAL A 563 -23.75 15.22 22.03
CA VAL A 563 -22.71 14.83 22.98
C VAL A 563 -23.28 13.78 23.94
N LEU A 564 -22.93 12.51 23.69
CA LEU A 564 -23.53 11.35 24.37
C LEU A 564 -23.19 11.25 25.86
N GLN A 565 -22.06 11.83 26.27
CA GLN A 565 -21.60 11.74 27.65
C GLN A 565 -21.51 13.11 28.30
N GLN A 566 -20.60 13.97 27.82
CA GLN A 566 -20.33 15.23 28.47
C GLN A 566 -19.84 16.29 27.48
N MET A 567 -20.48 17.45 27.51
CA MET A 567 -19.95 18.69 26.95
C MET A 567 -19.32 19.50 28.09
N LEU A 568 -18.05 19.85 27.99
CA LEU A 568 -17.34 20.68 28.95
C LEU A 568 -16.96 22.01 28.29
N VAL A 569 -17.38 23.13 28.88
CA VAL A 569 -16.96 24.47 28.46
C VAL A 569 -16.34 25.17 29.65
N THR A 570 -15.03 25.36 29.62
CA THR A 570 -14.27 26.04 30.68
C THR A 570 -13.85 27.41 30.15
N THR A 571 -14.42 28.47 30.71
CA THR A 571 -14.09 29.86 30.37
C THR A 571 -14.28 30.76 31.58
N PRO A 572 -13.44 31.78 31.81
CA PRO A 572 -13.69 32.81 32.81
C PRO A 572 -14.99 33.58 32.56
N PHE A 573 -15.44 33.64 31.30
CA PHE A 573 -16.62 34.38 30.89
C PHE A 573 -17.36 33.65 29.76
N MET A 574 -18.65 33.37 29.97
CA MET A 574 -19.55 32.82 28.95
C MET A 574 -20.70 33.80 28.73
N LYS A 575 -20.97 34.14 27.46
CA LYS A 575 -22.11 34.96 27.07
C LYS A 575 -22.94 34.23 26.02
N GLN A 576 -24.23 34.03 26.30
CA GLN A 576 -25.21 33.52 25.33
C GLN A 576 -26.25 34.61 25.08
N LEU A 577 -26.45 34.97 23.82
CA LEU A 577 -27.48 35.93 23.40
C LEU A 577 -28.49 35.17 22.55
N ILE A 578 -29.74 35.17 22.98
CA ILE A 578 -30.81 34.39 22.36
C ILE A 578 -31.95 35.36 22.06
N ALA A 579 -32.33 35.48 20.79
CA ALA A 579 -33.25 36.52 20.34
C ALA A 579 -34.73 36.20 20.63
N ASP A 580 -35.10 34.91 20.65
CA ASP A 580 -36.49 34.49 20.76
C ASP A 580 -36.68 33.47 21.90
N TYR A 581 -36.26 32.22 21.68
CA TYR A 581 -36.56 31.12 22.60
C TYR A 581 -35.30 30.41 23.10
N PHE A 582 -35.15 30.36 24.42
CA PHE A 582 -34.14 29.53 25.10
C PHE A 582 -34.84 28.44 25.91
N HIS A 583 -34.59 27.18 25.56
CA HIS A 583 -35.10 26.03 26.29
C HIS A 583 -33.96 25.13 26.73
N THR A 584 -33.87 24.90 28.03
CA THR A 584 -32.97 23.94 28.63
C THR A 584 -33.79 22.90 29.39
N GLN A 585 -33.62 21.63 29.04
CA GLN A 585 -34.27 20.52 29.71
C GLN A 585 -33.17 19.58 30.21
N ALA A 586 -33.06 19.45 31.53
CA ALA A 586 -32.15 18.51 32.16
C ALA A 586 -32.88 17.79 33.29
N GLY A 587 -32.52 16.51 33.54
CA GLY A 587 -33.03 15.79 34.71
C GLY A 587 -32.67 16.49 36.03
N LYS A 588 -31.53 17.19 36.04
CA LYS A 588 -31.13 18.17 37.05
C LYS A 588 -30.33 19.28 36.36
N ALA A 589 -30.69 20.54 36.60
CA ALA A 589 -29.90 21.71 36.22
C ALA A 589 -29.56 22.50 37.48
N LEU A 590 -28.31 22.94 37.60
CA LEU A 590 -27.88 23.90 38.61
C LEU A 590 -27.38 25.14 37.88
N ILE A 591 -28.04 26.28 38.12
CA ILE A 591 -27.56 27.59 37.72
C ILE A 591 -27.20 28.29 39.02
N ASN A 592 -25.92 28.58 39.23
CA ASN A 592 -25.40 29.22 40.44
C ASN A 592 -24.49 30.38 40.04
N SER A 593 -24.59 31.50 40.75
CA SER A 593 -23.67 32.63 40.65
C SER A 593 -23.30 33.06 42.06
N ASP A 594 -22.03 33.36 42.27
CA ASP A 594 -21.49 33.98 43.49
C ASP A 594 -21.89 35.46 43.65
N GLN A 595 -22.34 36.10 42.56
CA GLN A 595 -22.75 37.50 42.54
C GLN A 595 -24.26 37.65 42.39
N GLU A 596 -24.80 37.39 41.19
CA GLU A 596 -26.20 37.64 40.87
C GLU A 596 -26.72 36.65 39.83
N ILE A 597 -27.92 36.11 40.07
CA ILE A 597 -28.76 35.51 39.04
C ILE A 597 -29.99 36.40 38.89
N LYS A 598 -30.04 37.20 37.83
CA LYS A 598 -31.19 38.05 37.52
C LYS A 598 -32.05 37.43 36.42
N ILE A 599 -33.31 37.12 36.73
CA ILE A 599 -34.32 36.67 35.75
C ILE A 599 -35.34 37.79 35.58
N GLU A 600 -35.34 38.44 34.42
CA GLU A 600 -36.25 39.53 34.09
C GLU A 600 -36.99 39.20 32.79
N ALA A 601 -38.33 39.11 32.86
CA ALA A 601 -39.20 38.85 31.71
C ALA A 601 -40.54 39.57 31.90
N ARG A 602 -41.32 39.71 30.82
CA ARG A 602 -42.71 40.24 30.90
C ARG A 602 -43.62 39.33 31.73
N GLU A 603 -43.35 38.03 31.67
CA GLU A 603 -44.01 36.98 32.44
C GLU A 603 -42.94 35.92 32.77
N THR A 604 -42.83 35.54 34.04
CA THR A 604 -41.94 34.48 34.50
C THR A 604 -42.78 33.44 35.25
N ASN A 605 -42.94 32.25 34.68
CA ASN A 605 -43.64 31.14 35.33
C ASN A 605 -42.64 30.15 35.90
N VAL A 606 -42.59 30.01 37.23
CA VAL A 606 -41.76 29.03 37.93
C VAL A 606 -42.68 28.05 38.64
N ALA A 607 -42.69 26.80 38.20
CA ALA A 607 -43.54 25.75 38.75
C ALA A 607 -42.68 24.57 39.21
N GLY A 608 -42.69 24.28 40.51
CA GLY A 608 -42.25 22.99 41.04
C GLY A 608 -43.47 22.08 41.15
N THR A 609 -43.55 21.00 40.38
CA THR A 609 -44.70 20.08 40.39
C THR A 609 -44.82 19.28 41.68
N GLU A 610 -43.71 19.12 42.42
CA GLU A 610 -43.68 18.51 43.75
C GLU A 610 -43.35 19.55 44.84
N LYS A 611 -42.25 20.30 44.66
CA LYS A 611 -41.80 21.35 45.59
C LYS A 611 -41.09 22.47 44.83
N LEU A 612 -41.32 23.71 45.26
CA LEU A 612 -40.58 24.89 44.84
C LEU A 612 -39.99 25.54 46.09
N PHE A 613 -38.67 25.76 46.11
CA PHE A 613 -37.98 26.41 47.22
C PHE A 613 -37.45 27.78 46.77
N ILE A 614 -37.74 28.82 47.55
CA ILE A 614 -37.13 30.15 47.43
C ILE A 614 -36.51 30.43 48.79
N HIS A 615 -35.18 30.46 48.85
CA HIS A 615 -34.42 30.60 50.09
C HIS A 615 -33.38 31.71 49.92
N SER A 616 -33.14 32.49 50.97
CA SER A 616 -32.05 33.46 51.08
C SER A 616 -31.56 33.45 52.52
N ASP A 617 -30.24 33.52 52.71
CA ASP A 617 -29.64 33.58 54.04
C ASP A 617 -29.86 34.93 54.74
N GLU A 618 -30.18 35.99 53.96
CA GLU A 618 -30.42 37.34 54.48
C GLU A 618 -31.85 37.83 54.21
N LEU A 619 -32.29 37.87 52.94
CA LEU A 619 -33.59 38.40 52.55
C LEU A 619 -34.10 37.80 51.23
N ALA A 620 -35.21 37.06 51.29
CA ALA A 620 -35.98 36.68 50.10
C ALA A 620 -37.19 37.62 49.95
N THR A 621 -37.14 38.54 48.97
CA THR A 621 -38.22 39.51 48.71
C THR A 621 -39.05 39.10 47.49
N VAL A 622 -40.36 38.93 47.67
CA VAL A 622 -41.34 38.80 46.57
C VAL A 622 -42.24 40.03 46.59
N ASN A 623 -42.19 40.84 45.53
CA ASN A 623 -42.92 42.13 45.47
C ASN A 623 -43.71 42.24 44.16
N SER A 624 -44.93 42.78 44.21
CA SER A 624 -45.79 43.05 43.05
C SER A 624 -46.32 44.48 43.15
N LYS A 625 -46.30 45.23 42.03
CA LYS A 625 -46.95 46.55 41.93
C LYS A 625 -48.48 46.46 41.80
N GLY A 626 -49.01 45.26 41.54
CA GLY A 626 -50.44 44.98 41.40
C GLY A 626 -50.93 44.02 42.48
N LEU A 627 -51.56 42.92 42.08
CA LEU A 627 -52.07 41.87 42.98
C LEU A 627 -51.01 40.76 43.17
N LEU A 628 -50.88 40.26 44.41
CA LEU A 628 -50.12 39.05 44.76
C LEU A 628 -51.10 38.04 45.38
N GLU A 629 -51.34 36.91 44.72
CA GLU A 629 -52.22 35.83 45.22
C GLU A 629 -51.41 34.55 45.51
N VAL A 630 -51.56 33.97 46.70
CA VAL A 630 -51.00 32.67 47.08
C VAL A 630 -52.17 31.75 47.45
N LYS A 631 -52.48 30.78 46.59
CA LYS A 631 -53.64 29.87 46.71
C LYS A 631 -53.17 28.43 46.88
N GLY A 632 -53.61 27.75 47.94
CA GLY A 632 -53.42 26.30 48.14
C GLY A 632 -54.78 25.60 48.18
N GLU A 633 -54.90 24.41 47.58
CA GLU A 633 -56.16 23.67 47.44
C GLU A 633 -56.79 23.25 48.80
N GLN A 634 -55.98 23.22 49.87
CA GLN A 634 -56.43 23.02 51.25
C GLN A 634 -56.24 24.24 52.18
N GLY A 635 -56.06 25.43 51.60
CA GLY A 635 -55.79 26.68 52.33
C GLY A 635 -54.30 26.94 52.62
N THR A 636 -53.95 28.23 52.70
CA THR A 636 -52.58 28.71 52.99
C THR A 636 -52.40 28.87 54.51
N LYS A 637 -51.57 28.04 55.15
CA LYS A 637 -51.12 28.25 56.54
C LYS A 637 -49.89 29.17 56.54
N HIS A 638 -49.98 30.30 57.23
CA HIS A 638 -48.84 31.20 57.46
C HIS A 638 -48.36 31.09 58.90
N SER A 639 -47.06 30.84 59.10
CA SER A 639 -46.39 30.97 60.39
C SER A 639 -45.19 31.91 60.24
N ASN A 640 -45.20 33.03 60.96
CA ASN A 640 -44.02 33.89 61.09
C ASN A 640 -43.30 33.53 62.39
N LYS A 641 -42.26 32.70 62.26
CA LYS A 641 -41.19 32.51 63.23
C LYS A 641 -39.90 32.64 62.43
N ALA A 642 -38.95 33.43 62.94
CA ALA A 642 -37.60 33.48 62.38
C ALA A 642 -37.01 32.07 62.43
N GLU A 643 -36.91 31.41 61.28
CA GLU A 643 -36.29 30.10 61.12
C GLU A 643 -34.82 30.31 60.81
N SER A 644 -34.02 30.29 61.87
CA SER A 644 -32.64 29.81 61.79
C SER A 644 -32.64 28.48 61.03
N LEU A 645 -31.90 28.37 59.93
CA LEU A 645 -31.56 27.08 59.33
C LEU A 645 -30.54 26.37 60.20
N ALA A 646 -31.02 25.92 61.36
CA ALA A 646 -30.47 24.77 62.03
C ALA A 646 -30.72 23.57 61.11
N GLN A 647 -29.66 22.85 60.77
CA GLN A 647 -29.80 21.40 60.61
C GLN A 647 -30.47 20.92 61.89
N ASP A 648 -31.75 20.57 61.84
CA ASP A 648 -32.34 19.81 62.93
C ASP A 648 -31.55 18.51 63.00
N PRO A 649 -30.77 18.29 64.08
CA PRO A 649 -30.34 16.95 64.38
C PRO A 649 -31.63 16.20 64.69
N VAL A 650 -31.82 15.04 64.08
CA VAL A 650 -32.72 14.07 64.69
C VAL A 650 -32.07 13.75 66.04
N VAL A 651 -32.48 14.41 67.12
CA VAL A 651 -32.14 13.94 68.47
C VAL A 651 -33.01 12.73 68.69
N ILE A 652 -32.38 11.58 68.61
CA ILE A 652 -33.01 10.30 68.86
C ILE A 652 -32.71 9.96 70.31
N GLU A 653 -33.70 10.13 71.18
CA GLU A 653 -33.68 9.63 72.56
C GLU A 653 -33.45 8.11 72.52
N GLY A 654 -32.22 7.70 72.83
CA GLY A 654 -31.79 6.30 72.76
C GLY A 654 -31.21 5.86 74.09
N LYS A 655 -31.72 4.74 74.62
CA LYS A 655 -31.22 4.12 75.85
C LYS A 655 -29.86 3.40 75.67
N ALA A 656 -29.32 3.38 74.45
CA ALA A 656 -28.08 2.70 74.08
C ALA A 656 -27.40 3.41 72.89
N LEU A 657 -26.09 3.20 72.72
CA LEU A 657 -25.29 3.61 71.56
C LEU A 657 -24.64 2.38 70.93
N VAL A 658 -24.81 2.19 69.62
CA VAL A 658 -24.24 1.06 68.86
C VAL A 658 -23.26 1.58 67.81
N MET A 659 -22.00 1.16 67.93
CA MET A 659 -20.88 1.55 67.10
C MET A 659 -20.36 0.36 66.31
N PHE A 660 -20.31 0.50 64.98
CA PHE A 660 -19.63 -0.46 64.11
C PHE A 660 -18.14 -0.13 64.07
N ARG A 661 -17.28 -1.13 64.30
CA ARG A 661 -15.82 -0.98 64.34
C ARG A 661 -15.10 -2.06 63.52
N PRO A 662 -13.87 -1.80 63.06
CA PRO A 662 -12.99 -2.87 62.56
C PRO A 662 -12.81 -3.95 63.64
N ASN A 663 -12.64 -5.20 63.21
CA ASN A 663 -12.37 -6.30 64.13
C ASN A 663 -11.03 -6.12 64.87
N SER A 664 -10.88 -6.65 66.09
CA SER A 664 -9.63 -6.54 66.86
C SER A 664 -8.39 -7.14 66.17
N ASP A 665 -8.56 -8.14 65.30
CA ASP A 665 -7.46 -8.79 64.57
C ASP A 665 -7.11 -8.03 63.27
N TRP A 666 -7.71 -6.86 63.04
CA TRP A 666 -7.53 -6.04 61.85
C TRP A 666 -6.10 -5.50 61.66
N GLU A 667 -5.28 -5.49 62.72
CA GLU A 667 -3.87 -5.08 62.68
C GLU A 667 -2.90 -6.24 62.39
N ASP A 668 -3.35 -7.50 62.42
CA ASP A 668 -2.50 -8.67 62.26
C ASP A 668 -2.46 -9.18 60.79
N ASP A 669 -1.43 -8.73 60.06
CA ASP A 669 -1.10 -9.18 58.69
C ASP A 669 -0.78 -10.70 58.60
N SER A 670 -0.65 -11.41 59.73
CA SER A 670 -0.31 -12.83 59.81
C SER A 670 -1.51 -13.75 60.10
N ALA A 671 -2.71 -13.20 60.38
CA ALA A 671 -3.91 -13.97 60.60
C ALA A 671 -4.40 -14.67 59.30
N SER A 672 -4.60 -15.99 59.42
CA SER A 672 -4.88 -16.97 58.38
C SER A 672 -5.93 -16.59 57.32
N SER A 673 -5.45 -16.55 56.07
CA SER A 673 -6.07 -17.00 54.80
C SER A 673 -7.52 -17.50 54.82
N ASP A 674 -8.41 -16.80 54.12
CA ASP A 674 -9.27 -17.32 53.03
C ASP A 674 -10.55 -16.49 52.78
N ASN A 675 -10.73 -15.35 53.46
CA ASN A 675 -11.81 -14.41 53.14
C ASN A 675 -11.29 -12.97 53.04
N PRO A 676 -11.59 -12.21 51.97
CA PRO A 676 -11.16 -10.83 51.85
C PRO A 676 -11.87 -9.99 52.93
N THR A 677 -11.17 -9.58 53.98
CA THR A 677 -11.68 -8.55 54.90
C THR A 677 -11.78 -7.23 54.14
N TYR A 678 -13.02 -6.79 53.96
CA TYR A 678 -13.43 -5.71 53.10
C TYR A 678 -13.14 -4.32 53.67
N GLY A 679 -13.12 -3.31 52.80
CA GLY A 679 -12.79 -1.94 53.14
C GLY A 679 -13.77 -1.36 54.16
N PHE A 680 -13.23 -0.79 55.24
CA PHE A 680 -13.99 -0.06 56.24
C PHE A 680 -13.32 1.30 56.45
N ASP A 681 -14.04 2.36 56.12
CA ASP A 681 -13.60 3.74 56.34
C ASP A 681 -14.46 4.37 57.45
N TRP A 682 -13.79 4.87 58.48
CA TRP A 682 -14.43 5.32 59.70
C TRP A 682 -13.66 6.48 60.34
N TYR A 683 -14.39 7.32 61.05
CA TYR A 683 -13.88 8.51 61.73
C TYR A 683 -14.61 8.69 63.08
N ARG A 684 -13.91 9.07 64.15
CA ARG A 684 -14.45 9.27 65.51
C ARG A 684 -13.75 10.42 66.24
N GLU A 685 -14.44 11.04 67.20
CA GLU A 685 -13.92 12.10 68.06
C GLU A 685 -13.82 11.63 69.51
N ASN A 686 -12.59 11.54 70.06
CA ASN A 686 -12.29 11.37 71.50
C ASN A 686 -13.09 10.30 72.25
N ASP A 687 -13.29 9.12 71.67
CA ASP A 687 -14.37 8.21 72.12
C ASP A 687 -13.95 7.16 73.17
N THR A 688 -12.84 6.41 73.00
CA THR A 688 -12.68 5.17 73.79
C THR A 688 -11.28 4.70 74.22
N ASN A 689 -10.17 5.33 73.78
CA ASN A 689 -8.80 4.86 74.04
C ASN A 689 -8.54 3.38 73.64
N LEU A 690 -9.35 2.83 72.73
CA LEU A 690 -9.19 1.47 72.24
C LEU A 690 -8.14 1.44 71.12
N ILE A 691 -7.42 0.33 70.98
CA ILE A 691 -6.44 0.12 69.91
C ILE A 691 -7.19 0.24 68.57
N GLY A 692 -6.72 1.15 67.71
CA GLY A 692 -7.39 1.54 66.45
C GLY A 692 -8.07 2.91 66.44
N ASP A 693 -8.20 3.63 67.57
CA ASP A 693 -8.74 5.01 67.61
C ASP A 693 -7.81 6.06 66.90
N THR A 694 -6.74 5.62 66.22
CA THR A 694 -5.66 6.40 65.59
C THR A 694 -5.98 6.93 64.20
N ALA A 695 -7.05 7.70 64.09
CA ALA A 695 -7.03 8.88 63.21
C ALA A 695 -7.03 10.10 64.12
N GLN A 696 -5.91 10.31 64.83
CA GLN A 696 -5.74 11.51 65.65
C GLN A 696 -5.94 12.72 64.73
N ILE A 697 -6.99 13.49 64.97
CA ILE A 697 -7.33 14.68 64.16
C ILE A 697 -6.19 15.70 64.17
N ASP A 698 -5.36 15.65 65.21
CA ASP A 698 -4.13 16.42 65.41
C ASP A 698 -3.00 16.04 64.41
N THR A 699 -3.18 14.97 63.64
CA THR A 699 -2.24 14.53 62.61
C THR A 699 -2.56 15.11 61.23
N LEU A 700 -3.73 15.73 61.04
CA LEU A 700 -4.07 16.42 59.80
C LEU A 700 -3.25 17.72 59.70
N MET A 701 -2.35 17.77 58.73
CA MET A 701 -1.37 18.86 58.60
C MET A 701 -1.79 19.96 57.61
N GLY A 702 -2.73 19.68 56.70
CA GLY A 702 -3.24 20.66 55.71
C GLY A 702 -3.90 20.03 54.46
N PHE A 703 -4.16 20.84 53.43
CA PHE A 703 -4.80 20.44 52.16
C PHE A 703 -4.17 21.15 50.94
N TYR A 704 -4.33 20.58 49.74
CA TYR A 704 -3.87 21.18 48.47
C TYR A 704 -5.02 21.93 47.77
N HIS A 705 -4.78 23.17 47.31
CA HIS A 705 -5.76 23.92 46.50
C HIS A 705 -5.57 23.63 45.00
N ASN A 706 -6.62 23.12 44.34
CA ASN A 706 -6.82 23.12 42.89
C ASN A 706 -5.66 22.65 41.99
N ASN A 707 -4.96 21.56 42.34
CA ASN A 707 -3.91 20.96 41.50
C ASN A 707 -2.84 21.96 41.00
N ASP A 708 -2.67 23.11 41.65
CA ASP A 708 -1.71 24.14 41.22
C ASP A 708 -0.37 23.92 41.92
N THR A 709 0.57 23.36 41.17
CA THR A 709 1.96 23.11 41.59
C THR A 709 2.74 24.38 41.89
N ASN A 710 2.20 25.57 41.58
CA ASN A 710 2.84 26.87 41.81
C ASN A 710 2.43 27.52 43.13
N THR A 711 1.41 27.01 43.81
CA THR A 711 0.95 27.56 45.10
C THR A 711 1.72 26.91 46.26
N PRO A 712 2.38 27.68 47.14
CA PRO A 712 3.00 27.15 48.34
C PRO A 712 1.95 26.46 49.25
N PHE A 713 2.30 25.29 49.80
CA PHE A 713 1.51 24.64 50.86
C PHE A 713 1.30 25.64 52.01
N GLN A 714 0.03 25.89 52.38
CA GLN A 714 -0.34 26.73 53.51
C GLN A 714 -0.47 25.83 54.76
N PRO A 715 0.43 25.95 55.77
CA PRO A 715 0.25 25.28 57.05
C PRO A 715 -0.86 25.99 57.82
N GLU A 716 -2.10 25.58 57.61
CA GLU A 716 -3.21 26.09 58.39
C GLU A 716 -3.49 25.16 59.56
N SER A 717 -3.00 25.53 60.74
CA SER A 717 -3.62 25.11 61.99
C SER A 717 -4.97 25.81 62.09
N SER A 718 -6.02 25.30 61.43
CA SER A 718 -7.32 25.96 61.50
C SER A 718 -8.46 24.96 61.41
N THR A 719 -9.40 25.08 62.35
CA THR A 719 -10.63 24.30 62.51
C THR A 719 -11.40 24.07 61.20
N ALA A 720 -11.22 24.93 60.20
CA ALA A 720 -11.87 24.84 58.89
C ALA A 720 -11.44 23.61 58.06
N VAL A 721 -10.16 23.24 58.06
CA VAL A 721 -9.66 22.07 57.29
C VAL A 721 -10.17 20.77 57.91
N ILE A 722 -10.21 20.75 59.24
CA ILE A 722 -10.76 19.65 60.03
C ILE A 722 -12.27 19.49 59.78
N GLU A 723 -13.05 20.57 59.81
CA GLU A 723 -14.49 20.50 59.50
C GLU A 723 -14.73 20.11 58.03
N LYS A 724 -13.85 20.52 57.10
CA LYS A 724 -13.91 20.08 55.70
C LYS A 724 -13.66 18.57 55.56
N PHE A 725 -12.66 18.02 56.25
CA PHE A 725 -12.44 16.57 56.27
C PHE A 725 -13.62 15.82 56.92
N LYS A 726 -14.16 16.32 58.04
CA LYS A 726 -15.35 15.78 58.69
C LYS A 726 -16.57 15.75 57.75
N SER A 727 -16.66 16.69 56.80
CA SER A 727 -17.74 16.73 55.81
C SER A 727 -17.71 15.59 54.77
N GLU A 728 -16.61 14.84 54.65
CA GLU A 728 -16.55 13.62 53.81
C GLU A 728 -17.40 12.47 54.39
N TYR A 729 -17.72 12.55 55.69
CA TYR A 729 -18.53 11.59 56.41
C TYR A 729 -19.92 12.17 56.68
N ARG A 730 -20.95 11.36 56.42
CA ARG A 730 -22.32 11.69 56.82
C ARG A 730 -22.37 11.65 58.35
N ASN A 731 -22.77 12.73 59.00
CA ASN A 731 -22.99 12.75 60.44
C ASN A 731 -24.48 12.56 60.76
N VAL A 732 -24.76 11.88 61.86
CA VAL A 732 -26.08 11.79 62.49
C VAL A 732 -25.88 12.04 63.98
N THR A 733 -26.85 12.66 64.66
CA THR A 733 -26.75 12.89 66.10
C THR A 733 -27.47 11.76 66.83
N ILE A 734 -26.82 11.16 67.82
CA ILE A 734 -27.37 10.12 68.68
C ILE A 734 -27.31 10.64 70.11
N ASP A 735 -28.37 10.47 70.89
CA ASP A 735 -28.36 10.88 72.29
C ASP A 735 -27.54 9.88 73.14
N ARG A 736 -26.55 10.38 73.88
CA ARG A 736 -25.70 9.65 74.83
C ARG A 736 -26.04 10.15 76.24
N ASP A 737 -27.07 9.57 76.84
CA ASP A 737 -27.54 9.87 78.21
C ASP A 737 -27.83 11.38 78.45
N GLY A 738 -28.66 11.98 77.58
CA GLY A 738 -29.03 13.40 77.62
C GLY A 738 -28.01 14.33 76.96
N THR A 739 -26.92 13.80 76.41
CA THR A 739 -25.89 14.57 75.70
C THR A 739 -25.89 14.22 74.20
N PRO A 740 -26.07 15.21 73.29
CA PRO A 740 -25.98 14.96 71.86
C PRO A 740 -24.57 14.49 71.47
N TYR A 741 -24.47 13.26 70.97
CA TYR A 741 -23.23 12.69 70.45
C TYR A 741 -23.24 12.71 68.92
N ARG A 742 -22.19 13.29 68.32
CA ARG A 742 -22.04 13.39 66.86
C ARG A 742 -21.51 12.05 66.31
N TYR A 743 -22.41 11.25 65.78
CA TYR A 743 -22.07 9.96 65.18
C TYR A 743 -21.72 10.12 63.71
N PHE A 744 -20.44 10.00 63.37
CA PHE A 744 -19.98 9.94 61.98
C PHE A 744 -20.23 8.54 61.43
N VAL A 745 -21.09 8.44 60.43
CA VAL A 745 -21.53 7.16 59.89
C VAL A 745 -20.37 6.50 59.13
N PRO A 746 -19.89 5.31 59.55
CA PRO A 746 -18.87 4.58 58.82
C PRO A 746 -19.35 4.11 57.46
N LYS A 747 -18.41 3.91 56.53
CA LYS A 747 -18.67 3.37 55.20
C LYS A 747 -18.05 1.98 55.08
N LEU A 748 -18.89 0.97 54.85
CA LEU A 748 -18.48 -0.40 54.55
C LEU A 748 -18.47 -0.64 53.04
N ILE A 749 -17.39 -1.20 52.52
CA ILE A 749 -17.20 -1.48 51.09
C ILE A 749 -17.19 -2.98 50.82
N LEU A 750 -18.34 -3.55 50.42
CA LEU A 750 -18.44 -4.97 50.03
C LEU A 750 -18.45 -5.10 48.51
N TYR A 751 -17.47 -5.81 47.93
CA TYR A 751 -17.46 -6.15 46.49
C TYR A 751 -18.12 -7.51 46.25
N LYS A 752 -19.24 -7.51 45.50
CA LYS A 752 -19.91 -8.72 45.00
C LYS A 752 -20.18 -8.57 43.50
N ASN A 753 -19.75 -9.54 42.70
CA ASN A 753 -20.12 -9.66 41.28
C ASN A 753 -21.19 -10.75 41.11
N GLU A 754 -22.11 -10.58 40.15
CA GLU A 754 -23.22 -11.52 39.91
C GLU A 754 -22.73 -12.93 39.51
N ASN A 755 -21.52 -13.03 38.95
CA ASN A 755 -20.91 -14.27 38.45
C ASN A 755 -19.89 -14.90 39.40
N GLU A 756 -19.74 -14.40 40.64
CA GLU A 756 -18.71 -14.83 41.58
C GLU A 756 -19.27 -15.73 42.68
N GLN A 757 -18.62 -16.89 42.88
CA GLN A 757 -19.01 -17.88 43.90
C GLN A 757 -18.36 -17.61 45.27
N VAL A 758 -17.36 -16.73 45.33
CA VAL A 758 -16.69 -16.34 46.57
C VAL A 758 -17.66 -15.52 47.45
N ARG A 759 -17.67 -15.82 48.76
CA ARG A 759 -18.43 -15.09 49.77
C ARG A 759 -17.92 -13.64 49.87
N SER A 760 -18.82 -12.67 49.98
CA SER A 760 -18.46 -11.27 50.17
C SER A 760 -18.77 -10.84 51.59
N VAL A 761 -17.89 -11.19 52.53
CA VAL A 761 -18.11 -11.07 53.98
C VAL A 761 -17.14 -10.09 54.62
N ALA A 762 -17.65 -9.11 55.36
CA ALA A 762 -16.85 -8.29 56.28
C ALA A 762 -17.04 -8.79 57.72
N VAL A 763 -15.95 -8.88 58.47
CA VAL A 763 -15.97 -9.13 59.91
C VAL A 763 -15.81 -7.79 60.63
N LEU A 764 -16.77 -7.43 61.46
CA LEU A 764 -16.77 -6.18 62.22
C LEU A 764 -17.06 -6.46 63.69
N ASP A 765 -16.46 -5.68 64.57
CA ASP A 765 -16.84 -5.65 65.97
C ASP A 765 -17.93 -4.60 66.16
N ILE A 766 -19.05 -5.01 66.73
CA ILE A 766 -20.08 -4.08 67.20
C ILE A 766 -19.77 -3.78 68.65
N ILE A 767 -19.35 -2.54 68.91
CA ILE A 767 -19.20 -2.03 70.27
C ILE A 767 -20.48 -1.30 70.64
N TYR A 768 -21.08 -1.66 71.77
CA TYR A 768 -22.30 -1.03 72.23
C TYR A 768 -22.24 -0.68 73.71
N ASP A 769 -22.76 0.50 74.00
CA ASP A 769 -22.97 1.01 75.35
C ASP A 769 -24.48 0.98 75.63
N VAL A 770 -24.88 0.43 76.78
CA VAL A 770 -26.28 0.44 77.22
C VAL A 770 -26.34 1.32 78.46
N TYR A 771 -26.94 2.50 78.32
CA TYR A 771 -27.06 3.49 79.40
C TYR A 771 -28.29 3.21 80.26
N GLU A 772 -29.37 2.74 79.64
CA GLU A 772 -30.59 2.26 80.28
C GLU A 772 -31.09 1.00 79.52
N GLU A 773 -31.69 0.01 80.17
CA GLU A 773 -32.06 -1.26 79.50
C GLU A 773 -33.25 -1.07 78.53
N PRO A 774 -33.08 -1.29 77.20
CA PRO A 774 -34.19 -1.24 76.25
C PRO A 774 -34.92 -2.59 76.17
N ASN A 775 -36.21 -2.56 75.78
CA ASN A 775 -37.03 -3.78 75.61
C ASN A 775 -36.42 -4.73 74.57
N ASN A 776 -35.87 -4.16 73.49
CA ASN A 776 -35.08 -4.89 72.50
C ASN A 776 -34.01 -3.96 71.91
N LEU A 777 -32.81 -4.50 71.72
CA LEU A 777 -31.72 -3.90 70.96
C LEU A 777 -31.39 -4.80 69.76
N PHE A 778 -31.46 -4.27 68.55
CA PHE A 778 -31.28 -5.08 67.34
C PHE A 778 -30.78 -4.27 66.16
N ILE A 779 -30.17 -4.95 65.20
CA ILE A 779 -29.79 -4.41 63.89
C ILE A 779 -30.83 -4.86 62.86
N GLU A 780 -31.28 -3.95 62.02
CA GLU A 780 -32.20 -4.20 60.93
C GLU A 780 -31.49 -3.97 59.58
N TYR A 781 -31.72 -4.90 58.64
CA TYR A 781 -31.09 -4.90 57.33
C TYR A 781 -31.99 -5.54 56.25
N GLU A 782 -31.80 -5.16 54.98
CA GLU A 782 -32.54 -5.74 53.85
C GLU A 782 -32.06 -7.17 53.56
N SER A 783 -32.92 -8.16 53.78
CA SER A 783 -32.58 -9.59 53.73
C SER A 783 -32.25 -10.09 52.32
N GLN A 784 -32.69 -9.38 51.29
CA GLN A 784 -32.35 -9.67 49.89
C GLN A 784 -30.89 -9.33 49.54
N PHE A 785 -30.24 -8.44 50.31
CA PHE A 785 -28.89 -7.93 50.02
C PHE A 785 -27.87 -8.35 51.07
N PHE A 786 -28.26 -8.44 52.34
CA PHE A 786 -27.34 -8.72 53.43
C PHE A 786 -27.79 -9.90 54.28
N ASN A 787 -26.81 -10.60 54.84
CA ASN A 787 -26.99 -11.53 55.95
C ASN A 787 -26.02 -11.14 57.07
N ILE A 788 -26.50 -11.06 58.31
CA ILE A 788 -25.68 -10.75 59.48
C ILE A 788 -25.74 -11.93 60.46
N SER A 789 -24.58 -12.47 60.83
CA SER A 789 -24.44 -13.59 61.77
C SER A 789 -23.30 -13.34 62.77
N GLU A 790 -23.40 -13.94 63.96
CA GLU A 790 -22.32 -13.90 64.96
C GLU A 790 -21.17 -14.84 64.52
N GLN A 791 -19.93 -14.38 64.65
CA GLN A 791 -18.76 -15.14 64.22
C GLN A 791 -18.54 -16.36 65.14
N GLY A 792 -18.37 -17.56 64.56
CA GLY A 792 -18.13 -18.80 65.32
C GLY A 792 -19.33 -19.73 65.50
N VAL A 793 -20.50 -19.43 64.90
CA VAL A 793 -21.66 -20.34 64.89
C VAL A 793 -21.90 -20.88 63.48
N THR A 794 -21.61 -22.17 63.24
CA THR A 794 -22.05 -22.90 62.05
C THR A 794 -23.54 -23.17 62.14
N VAL A 795 -24.36 -22.52 61.32
CA VAL A 795 -25.82 -22.71 61.33
C VAL A 795 -26.26 -23.35 60.00
N GLY A 796 -26.64 -24.63 60.07
CA GLY A 796 -27.60 -25.23 59.12
C GLY A 796 -28.96 -24.51 59.21
N PRO A 797 -29.98 -24.88 58.41
CA PRO A 797 -31.23 -24.12 58.37
C PRO A 797 -31.81 -23.92 59.79
N PRO A 798 -32.28 -22.70 60.14
CA PRO A 798 -32.57 -22.36 61.53
C PRO A 798 -33.74 -23.20 62.07
N PRO A 799 -33.68 -23.69 63.32
CA PRO A 799 -34.84 -24.28 63.97
C PRO A 799 -35.94 -23.22 64.19
N PRO A 800 -37.23 -23.62 64.26
CA PRO A 800 -38.32 -22.68 64.50
C PRO A 800 -38.16 -22.07 65.89
N GLN A 801 -38.04 -20.74 65.97
CA GLN A 801 -38.00 -20.05 67.25
C GLN A 801 -39.40 -19.91 67.87
N PRO A 802 -39.54 -20.02 69.20
CA PRO A 802 -40.81 -19.87 69.93
C PRO A 802 -41.37 -18.44 69.83
N PRO A 803 -42.70 -18.26 69.99
CA PRO A 803 -43.36 -16.98 69.78
C PRO A 803 -42.87 -15.90 70.76
N LEU A 804 -42.68 -14.69 70.22
CA LEU A 804 -42.31 -13.48 70.98
C LEU A 804 -43.41 -13.14 72.01
N PRO A 805 -43.07 -12.74 73.24
CA PRO A 805 -44.04 -12.11 74.14
C PRO A 805 -44.48 -10.74 73.57
N GLU A 806 -45.75 -10.38 73.80
CA GLU A 806 -46.45 -9.19 73.32
C GLU A 806 -45.71 -7.87 73.61
N VAL A 807 -44.79 -7.48 72.74
CA VAL A 807 -44.78 -6.23 71.94
C VAL A 807 -43.81 -6.52 70.78
N ALA A 808 -44.31 -7.30 69.81
CA ALA A 808 -43.49 -7.87 68.75
C ALA A 808 -43.33 -6.87 67.59
N TYR A 809 -42.21 -6.14 67.56
CA TYR A 809 -41.82 -5.45 66.34
C TYR A 809 -41.60 -6.49 65.23
N THR A 810 -42.43 -6.41 64.18
CA THR A 810 -42.27 -7.19 62.96
C THR A 810 -41.55 -6.30 61.95
N PRO A 811 -40.37 -6.69 61.43
CA PRO A 811 -39.69 -5.88 60.44
C PRO A 811 -40.55 -5.74 59.16
N PRO A 812 -40.44 -4.63 58.42
CA PRO A 812 -41.10 -4.47 57.12
C PRO A 812 -40.79 -5.62 56.17
N GLU A 813 -41.70 -5.89 55.22
CA GLU A 813 -41.49 -6.90 54.18
C GLU A 813 -40.14 -6.68 53.47
N GLY A 814 -39.30 -7.73 53.42
CA GLY A 814 -37.94 -7.66 52.84
C GLY A 814 -36.81 -7.27 53.81
N TYR A 815 -37.09 -7.10 55.10
CA TYR A 815 -36.07 -6.83 56.14
C TYR A 815 -35.96 -7.97 57.18
N ASN A 816 -34.73 -8.24 57.64
CA ASN A 816 -34.41 -9.14 58.74
C ASN A 816 -33.83 -8.36 59.93
N ILE A 817 -33.86 -8.97 61.13
CA ILE A 817 -33.27 -8.42 62.35
C ILE A 817 -32.19 -9.34 62.91
N PHE A 818 -31.10 -8.77 63.42
CA PHE A 818 -30.06 -9.43 64.22
C PHE A 818 -30.12 -8.88 65.65
N LYS A 819 -30.40 -9.73 66.64
CA LYS A 819 -30.58 -9.28 68.03
C LYS A 819 -29.24 -9.10 68.73
N ILE A 820 -29.13 -8.01 69.49
CA ILE A 820 -28.01 -7.73 70.39
C ILE A 820 -28.52 -7.92 71.83
N SER A 821 -27.71 -8.51 72.71
CA SER A 821 -28.09 -8.70 74.11
C SER A 821 -28.28 -7.36 74.82
N SER A 822 -29.46 -7.11 75.39
CA SER A 822 -29.78 -5.89 76.14
C SER A 822 -29.66 -6.02 77.67
N LYS A 823 -29.44 -7.24 78.19
CA LYS A 823 -29.71 -7.63 79.60
C LYS A 823 -28.74 -7.11 80.69
N SER A 824 -27.95 -6.08 80.41
CA SER A 824 -27.21 -5.39 81.47
C SER A 824 -26.78 -3.99 81.02
N VAL A 825 -26.95 -2.99 81.88
CA VAL A 825 -26.39 -1.65 81.71
C VAL A 825 -24.87 -1.72 81.80
N GLY A 826 -24.15 -0.99 80.93
CA GLY A 826 -22.69 -0.98 80.90
C GLY A 826 -22.11 -0.46 79.59
N ASN A 827 -20.87 0.04 79.65
CA ASN A 827 -20.17 0.62 78.50
C ASN A 827 -19.21 -0.40 77.86
N HIS A 828 -19.00 -0.25 76.55
CA HIS A 828 -18.00 -0.91 75.71
C HIS A 828 -18.12 -2.43 75.65
N LYS A 829 -19.34 -2.94 75.61
CA LYS A 829 -19.57 -4.35 75.29
C LYS A 829 -19.28 -4.58 73.82
N SER A 830 -18.69 -5.72 73.47
CA SER A 830 -18.42 -6.07 72.09
C SER A 830 -19.06 -7.39 71.69
N ILE A 831 -19.44 -7.49 70.41
CA ILE A 831 -19.80 -8.73 69.74
C ILE A 831 -19.23 -8.68 68.33
N THR A 832 -18.63 -9.76 67.87
CA THR A 832 -18.09 -9.85 66.51
C THR A 832 -19.10 -10.46 65.56
N VAL A 833 -19.36 -9.77 64.46
CA VAL A 833 -20.34 -10.19 63.45
C VAL A 833 -19.72 -10.30 62.07
N GLU A 834 -20.22 -11.27 61.30
CA GLU A 834 -20.03 -11.39 59.86
C GLU A 834 -21.19 -10.71 59.12
N ILE A 835 -20.88 -9.74 58.25
CA ILE A 835 -21.84 -9.12 57.33
C ILE A 835 -21.54 -9.62 55.91
N GLU A 836 -22.42 -10.47 55.37
CA GLU A 836 -22.30 -11.01 54.02
C GLU A 836 -23.17 -10.24 53.02
N CYS A 837 -22.58 -9.79 51.91
CA CYS A 837 -23.30 -9.29 50.75
C CYS A 837 -23.75 -10.46 49.85
N LEU A 838 -25.05 -10.73 49.85
CA LEU A 838 -25.66 -11.84 49.11
C LEU A 838 -25.79 -11.54 47.61
N LYS A 839 -26.17 -10.31 47.27
CA LYS A 839 -26.39 -9.85 45.89
C LYS A 839 -25.90 -8.42 45.70
N PRO A 840 -25.40 -8.07 44.51
CA PRO A 840 -25.01 -6.70 44.23
C PRO A 840 -26.22 -5.75 44.18
N PHE A 841 -26.01 -4.49 44.57
CA PHE A 841 -27.09 -3.50 44.73
C PHE A 841 -26.67 -2.05 44.39
N GLY A 842 -27.69 -1.22 44.15
CA GLY A 842 -27.63 0.24 44.23
C GLY A 842 -27.38 1.04 42.94
N ASP A 843 -28.01 2.22 42.90
CA ASP A 843 -27.56 3.45 42.24
C ASP A 843 -26.54 4.17 43.16
N LEU A 844 -26.18 5.44 42.91
CA LEU A 844 -25.13 6.14 43.66
C LEU A 844 -25.43 6.31 45.19
N ASN A 845 -26.66 6.04 45.65
CA ASN A 845 -27.08 6.31 47.03
C ASN A 845 -26.74 5.22 48.06
N GLY A 846 -26.31 4.01 47.63
CA GLY A 846 -25.91 2.93 48.54
C GLY A 846 -27.07 2.28 49.31
N LYS A 847 -26.75 1.54 50.38
CA LYS A 847 -27.70 0.89 51.31
C LYS A 847 -27.29 1.14 52.76
N GLN A 848 -28.22 1.09 53.70
CA GLN A 848 -27.94 1.36 55.13
C GLN A 848 -28.28 0.14 55.99
N ILE A 849 -27.40 -0.19 56.92
CA ILE A 849 -27.66 -1.11 58.03
C ILE A 849 -27.85 -0.25 59.29
N LYS A 850 -28.97 -0.41 59.99
CA LYS A 850 -29.34 0.48 61.12
C LYS A 850 -29.55 -0.34 62.38
N ALA A 851 -28.96 0.13 63.48
CA ALA A 851 -29.24 -0.39 64.82
C ALA A 851 -30.37 0.42 65.45
N TYR A 852 -31.30 -0.27 66.10
CA TYR A 852 -32.45 0.33 66.77
C TYR A 852 -32.58 -0.17 68.20
N ALA A 853 -33.00 0.75 69.08
CA ALA A 853 -33.53 0.43 70.40
C ALA A 853 -35.04 0.65 70.40
N LEU A 854 -35.78 -0.28 71.01
CA LEU A 854 -37.22 -0.15 71.29
C LEU A 854 -37.42 0.28 72.74
N THR A 855 -38.14 1.38 72.94
CA THR A 855 -38.49 1.90 74.26
C THR A 855 -39.93 1.52 74.66
N GLU A 856 -40.23 1.52 75.97
CA GLU A 856 -41.60 1.34 76.46
C GLU A 856 -42.52 2.48 76.01
N GLY A 857 -43.75 2.15 75.64
CA GLY A 857 -44.82 3.13 75.51
C GLY A 857 -45.38 3.46 76.90
N THR A 858 -45.19 4.69 77.37
CA THR A 858 -45.85 5.16 78.61
C THR A 858 -47.20 5.81 78.28
N ASN A 859 -48.19 5.63 79.15
CA ASN A 859 -49.49 6.30 79.09
C ASN A 859 -50.27 6.17 77.75
N GLY A 860 -50.37 4.95 77.22
CA GLY A 860 -51.20 4.67 76.03
C GLY A 860 -50.61 5.15 74.70
N GLN A 861 -49.34 5.59 74.68
CA GLN A 861 -48.59 5.88 73.45
C GLN A 861 -47.88 4.60 72.94
N PRO A 862 -47.84 4.37 71.61
CA PRO A 862 -47.16 3.20 71.05
C PRO A 862 -45.64 3.25 71.26
N ALA A 863 -45.01 2.07 71.43
CA ALA A 863 -43.56 1.93 71.56
C ALA A 863 -42.83 2.60 70.38
N GLN A 864 -41.80 3.40 70.68
CA GLN A 864 -41.07 4.15 69.66
C GLN A 864 -39.79 3.40 69.25
N LYS A 865 -39.61 3.25 67.93
CA LYS A 865 -38.39 2.71 67.31
C LYS A 865 -37.39 3.85 67.12
N LYS A 866 -36.24 3.78 67.80
CA LYS A 866 -35.22 4.85 67.83
C LYS A 866 -33.89 4.33 67.26
N ILE A 867 -33.27 5.05 66.32
CA ILE A 867 -31.96 4.67 65.72
C ILE A 867 -30.83 4.93 66.73
N VAL A 868 -30.06 3.91 67.03
CA VAL A 868 -28.93 3.98 67.99
C VAL A 868 -27.58 3.66 67.34
N GLY A 869 -27.55 3.43 66.03
CA GLY A 869 -26.33 3.25 65.25
C GLY A 869 -26.63 3.11 63.76
N VAL A 870 -25.70 3.53 62.89
CA VAL A 870 -25.89 3.44 61.43
C VAL A 870 -24.58 3.03 60.75
N LEU A 871 -24.68 2.19 59.73
CA LEU A 871 -23.59 1.82 58.84
C LEU A 871 -24.03 2.00 57.39
N ASP A 872 -23.29 2.81 56.63
CA ASP A 872 -23.54 2.99 55.19
C ASP A 872 -22.75 1.93 54.41
N VAL A 873 -23.43 1.10 53.62
CA VAL A 873 -22.80 0.14 52.71
C VAL A 873 -22.77 0.72 51.30
N MET A 874 -21.57 0.82 50.73
CA MET A 874 -21.37 1.43 49.42
C MET A 874 -22.05 0.62 48.30
N PRO A 875 -22.60 1.30 47.27
CA PRO A 875 -23.26 0.61 46.16
C PRO A 875 -22.25 -0.17 45.34
N ASN A 876 -22.53 -1.44 45.10
CA ASN A 876 -21.63 -2.39 44.43
C ASN A 876 -22.25 -3.02 43.17
N SER A 877 -23.32 -2.44 42.61
CA SER A 877 -23.84 -2.83 41.30
C SER A 877 -22.78 -2.67 40.21
N LYS A 878 -22.99 -3.33 39.07
CA LYS A 878 -22.12 -3.24 37.88
C LYS A 878 -21.78 -1.80 37.48
N ALA A 879 -22.72 -0.85 37.63
CA ALA A 879 -22.49 0.55 37.31
C ALA A 879 -21.44 1.22 38.22
N ASN A 880 -21.28 0.70 39.45
CA ASN A 880 -20.40 1.25 40.46
C ASN A 880 -19.07 0.49 40.56
N ARG A 881 -19.01 -0.78 40.13
CA ARG A 881 -17.77 -1.56 40.09
C ARG A 881 -16.87 -1.10 38.95
N LYS A 882 -15.57 -1.09 39.23
CA LYS A 882 -14.52 -0.74 38.28
C LYS A 882 -13.55 -1.90 38.15
N VAL A 883 -12.73 -1.89 37.11
CA VAL A 883 -11.65 -2.85 36.93
C VAL A 883 -10.34 -2.14 36.61
N VAL A 884 -9.24 -2.77 37.00
CA VAL A 884 -7.90 -2.38 36.54
C VAL A 884 -7.24 -3.58 35.86
N LYS A 885 -6.76 -3.38 34.64
CA LYS A 885 -6.11 -4.45 33.87
C LYS A 885 -4.63 -4.48 34.25
N LEU A 886 -4.20 -5.56 34.92
CA LEU A 886 -2.82 -5.73 35.39
C LEU A 886 -2.10 -6.80 34.57
N LEU A 887 -0.94 -6.45 34.03
CA LEU A 887 -0.09 -7.37 33.29
C LEU A 887 1.06 -7.81 34.20
N MET A 888 0.98 -9.04 34.70
CA MET A 888 1.99 -9.67 35.55
C MET A 888 3.13 -10.17 34.67
N VAL A 889 4.21 -9.40 34.60
CA VAL A 889 5.34 -9.68 33.71
C VAL A 889 6.45 -10.39 34.49
N ASN A 890 6.68 -11.65 34.14
CA ASN A 890 7.81 -12.43 34.65
C ASN A 890 9.07 -12.02 33.87
N VAL A 891 9.97 -11.27 34.48
CA VAL A 891 11.24 -10.92 33.82
C VAL A 891 12.23 -12.06 34.05
N ILE A 892 12.64 -12.70 32.96
CA ILE A 892 13.65 -13.76 32.97
C ILE A 892 14.98 -13.13 32.60
N THR A 893 15.97 -13.21 33.48
CA THR A 893 17.28 -12.55 33.29
C THR A 893 18.39 -13.30 34.01
N ASP A 894 19.61 -13.19 33.49
CA ASP A 894 20.85 -13.84 33.97
C ASP A 894 21.85 -12.80 34.46
N VAL A 895 21.46 -12.00 35.46
CA VAL A 895 22.25 -10.84 35.95
C VAL A 895 23.56 -11.26 36.65
N ASP A 896 23.70 -12.52 37.09
CA ASP A 896 24.92 -13.05 37.74
C ASP A 896 25.97 -13.54 36.71
N TYR A 897 27.25 -13.50 37.09
CA TYR A 897 28.39 -13.98 36.28
C TYR A 897 28.34 -15.50 35.99
N ASN A 898 27.47 -16.24 36.67
CA ASN A 898 27.28 -17.68 36.50
C ASN A 898 26.40 -18.08 35.29
N GLY A 899 25.75 -17.12 34.61
CA GLY A 899 25.04 -17.37 33.34
C GLY A 899 23.75 -18.20 33.43
N VAL A 900 23.16 -18.32 34.62
CA VAL A 900 21.89 -19.04 34.82
C VAL A 900 20.73 -18.06 34.73
N ALA A 901 19.79 -18.32 33.83
CA ALA A 901 18.57 -17.53 33.69
C ALA A 901 17.62 -17.77 34.88
N GLU A 902 17.25 -16.70 35.58
CA GLU A 902 16.36 -16.74 36.73
C GLU A 902 15.00 -16.13 36.41
N LYS A 903 13.94 -16.69 37.00
CA LYS A 903 12.57 -16.18 36.84
C LYS A 903 12.26 -15.12 37.90
N GLY A 904 11.47 -14.14 37.50
CA GLY A 904 11.00 -13.05 38.34
C GLY A 904 10.08 -13.47 39.48
N TYR A 905 9.28 -14.52 39.28
CA TYR A 905 8.42 -15.08 40.32
C TYR A 905 8.26 -16.60 40.23
N GLU A 906 7.92 -17.19 41.38
CA GLU A 906 7.43 -18.56 41.54
C GLU A 906 5.89 -18.57 41.56
N VAL A 907 5.27 -19.69 41.14
CA VAL A 907 3.80 -19.77 40.96
C VAL A 907 3.02 -19.54 42.27
N ALA A 908 3.48 -20.12 43.38
CA ALA A 908 2.82 -20.00 44.68
C ALA A 908 2.85 -18.55 45.20
N LYS A 909 4.01 -17.89 45.10
CA LYS A 909 4.16 -16.48 45.51
C LYS A 909 3.38 -15.52 44.61
N LEU A 910 3.31 -15.79 43.31
CA LEU A 910 2.47 -14.97 42.42
C LEU A 910 0.97 -15.10 42.77
N LEU A 911 0.51 -16.30 43.15
CA LEU A 911 -0.87 -16.50 43.57
C LEU A 911 -1.18 -15.69 44.84
N GLU A 912 -0.28 -15.71 45.82
CA GLU A 912 -0.35 -14.87 47.02
C GLU A 912 -0.44 -13.37 46.65
N GLN A 913 0.46 -12.87 45.80
CA GLN A 913 0.46 -11.47 45.34
C GLN A 913 -0.86 -11.09 44.65
N LYS A 914 -1.43 -11.99 43.83
CA LYS A 914 -2.74 -11.76 43.19
C LYS A 914 -3.88 -11.69 44.21
N LYS A 915 -3.89 -12.56 45.22
CA LYS A 915 -4.90 -12.56 46.30
C LYS A 915 -4.90 -11.23 47.06
N TYR A 916 -3.72 -10.72 47.43
CA TYR A 916 -3.59 -9.44 48.13
C TYR A 916 -3.92 -8.22 47.25
N LEU A 917 -3.43 -8.17 46.00
CA LEU A 917 -3.80 -7.10 45.05
C LEU A 917 -5.32 -7.02 44.90
N ARG A 918 -5.99 -8.17 44.80
CA ARG A 918 -7.44 -8.21 44.74
C ARG A 918 -8.10 -7.77 46.06
N LYS A 919 -7.63 -8.26 47.21
CA LYS A 919 -8.14 -7.86 48.54
C LYS A 919 -8.18 -6.34 48.64
N TYR A 920 -7.04 -5.68 48.47
CA TYR A 920 -6.95 -4.24 48.66
C TYR A 920 -7.67 -3.42 47.58
N LEU A 921 -7.60 -3.79 46.30
CA LEU A 921 -8.29 -3.04 45.23
C LEU A 921 -9.82 -3.14 45.35
N ARG A 922 -10.35 -4.28 45.79
CA ARG A 922 -11.80 -4.46 45.99
C ARG A 922 -12.34 -3.64 47.15
N ASN A 923 -11.49 -3.25 48.11
CA ASN A 923 -11.82 -2.26 49.14
C ASN A 923 -12.10 -0.86 48.54
N SER A 924 -11.79 -0.66 47.26
CA SER A 924 -12.15 0.53 46.47
C SER A 924 -13.21 0.23 45.39
N LEU A 925 -13.93 -0.90 45.46
CA LEU A 925 -14.82 -1.41 44.41
C LEU A 925 -14.14 -1.59 43.04
N ILE A 926 -12.82 -1.85 43.02
CA ILE A 926 -12.04 -2.11 41.81
C ILE A 926 -11.59 -3.57 41.81
N ASP A 927 -11.91 -4.34 40.76
CA ASP A 927 -11.39 -5.71 40.61
C ASP A 927 -10.22 -5.77 39.63
N PRO A 928 -9.06 -6.35 40.00
CA PRO A 928 -7.97 -6.54 39.06
C PRO A 928 -8.26 -7.64 38.04
N ILE A 929 -8.01 -7.34 36.76
CA ILE A 929 -7.97 -8.31 35.66
C ILE A 929 -6.52 -8.68 35.40
N PHE A 930 -6.10 -9.85 35.87
CA PHE A 930 -4.72 -10.31 35.72
C PHE A 930 -4.48 -10.96 34.36
N LYS A 931 -3.33 -10.65 33.76
CA LYS A 931 -2.79 -11.36 32.59
C LYS A 931 -1.31 -11.61 32.80
N LYS A 932 -0.83 -12.83 32.51
CA LYS A 932 0.59 -13.20 32.69
C LYS A 932 1.35 -13.14 31.37
N VAL A 933 2.60 -12.68 31.40
CA VAL A 933 3.51 -12.65 30.23
C VAL A 933 4.94 -12.89 30.70
N ASP A 934 5.67 -13.76 30.00
CA ASP A 934 7.12 -13.91 30.20
C ASP A 934 7.89 -12.95 29.29
N LEU A 935 8.76 -12.14 29.89
CA LEU A 935 9.70 -11.26 29.21
C LEU A 935 11.12 -11.80 29.43
N ASP A 936 11.63 -12.51 28.44
CA ASP A 936 12.97 -13.09 28.49
C ASP A 936 14.01 -12.08 27.97
N LEU A 937 14.92 -11.69 28.86
CA LEU A 937 16.05 -10.81 28.62
C LEU A 937 17.39 -11.54 28.84
N SER A 938 17.37 -12.86 28.97
CA SER A 938 18.58 -13.68 29.18
C SER A 938 19.37 -13.90 27.89
N GLY A 939 20.67 -14.19 28.03
CA GLY A 939 21.57 -14.50 26.91
C GLY A 939 22.65 -13.43 26.69
N ILE A 940 23.86 -13.89 26.34
CA ILE A 940 25.14 -13.14 26.41
C ILE A 940 25.04 -11.69 25.90
N THR A 941 24.44 -11.45 24.73
CA THR A 941 24.38 -10.11 24.12
C THR A 941 23.38 -9.16 24.80
N LEU A 942 22.22 -9.66 25.20
CA LEU A 942 21.17 -8.87 25.87
C LEU A 942 21.49 -8.64 27.35
N ARG A 943 22.04 -9.67 28.02
CA ARG A 943 22.55 -9.61 29.38
C ARG A 943 23.58 -8.52 29.55
N ASP A 944 24.63 -8.52 28.73
CA ASP A 944 25.74 -7.58 28.90
C ASP A 944 25.29 -6.12 28.65
N GLN A 945 24.32 -5.90 27.76
CA GLN A 945 23.72 -4.57 27.54
C GLN A 945 22.84 -4.14 28.72
N PHE A 946 22.02 -5.04 29.24
CA PHE A 946 21.17 -4.77 30.40
C PHE A 946 22.01 -4.51 31.66
N ASN A 947 22.98 -5.38 31.94
CA ASN A 947 23.81 -5.30 33.13
C ASN A 947 24.69 -4.04 33.14
N ARG A 948 25.28 -3.65 32.00
CA ARG A 948 26.09 -2.42 31.91
C ARG A 948 25.31 -1.14 32.24
N ALA A 949 24.05 -1.08 31.84
CA ALA A 949 23.24 0.12 31.96
C ALA A 949 22.39 0.16 33.24
N TYR A 950 21.90 -1.00 33.69
CA TYR A 950 20.87 -1.09 34.73
C TYR A 950 21.28 -1.94 35.93
N THR A 951 22.55 -2.35 36.04
CA THR A 951 23.02 -3.06 37.24
C THR A 951 24.38 -2.51 37.71
N ARG A 952 24.61 -2.46 39.02
CA ARG A 952 25.89 -2.10 39.62
C ARG A 952 26.07 -2.86 40.93
N ASN A 953 27.19 -3.55 41.10
CA ASN A 953 27.46 -4.41 42.26
C ASN A 953 26.33 -5.43 42.54
N ASN A 954 25.86 -6.10 41.49
CA ASN A 954 24.71 -7.03 41.53
C ASN A 954 23.37 -6.43 41.96
N ASN A 955 23.26 -5.10 42.06
CA ASN A 955 22.01 -4.41 42.37
C ASN A 955 21.42 -3.73 41.13
N LEU A 956 20.09 -3.79 40.99
CA LEU A 956 19.36 -3.15 39.90
C LEU A 956 19.34 -1.61 40.08
N LEU A 957 19.76 -0.88 39.04
CA LEU A 957 19.74 0.58 38.99
C LEU A 957 18.41 1.08 38.44
N TYR A 958 17.70 1.81 39.28
CA TYR A 958 16.45 2.48 38.93
C TYR A 958 16.70 3.65 37.94
N ASN A 959 17.61 4.58 38.30
CA ASN A 959 18.01 5.71 37.48
C ASN A 959 19.43 5.48 36.92
N THR A 960 19.65 5.84 35.66
CA THR A 960 20.88 5.54 34.93
C THR A 960 21.78 6.78 34.80
N PRO A 961 23.08 6.62 34.50
CA PRO A 961 23.94 7.74 34.12
C PRO A 961 23.35 8.55 32.94
N THR A 962 23.69 9.82 32.85
CA THR A 962 23.25 10.73 31.77
C THR A 962 23.41 10.10 30.39
N GLY A 963 22.30 10.00 29.64
CA GLY A 963 22.25 9.46 28.27
C GLY A 963 21.50 8.14 28.11
N HIS A 964 21.14 7.46 29.20
CA HIS A 964 20.29 6.26 29.16
C HIS A 964 18.86 6.56 29.61
N GLN A 965 17.89 5.86 29.02
CA GLN A 965 16.49 5.98 29.40
C GLN A 965 16.22 5.27 30.73
N HIS A 966 15.17 5.71 31.39
CA HIS A 966 14.67 5.14 32.63
C HIS A 966 14.41 3.62 32.53
N LEU A 967 14.76 2.82 33.55
CA LEU A 967 14.61 1.35 33.54
C LEU A 967 13.18 0.89 33.18
N SER A 968 12.17 1.53 33.75
CA SER A 968 10.76 1.22 33.42
C SER A 968 10.40 1.50 31.95
N THR A 969 10.97 2.55 31.34
CA THR A 969 10.80 2.86 29.91
C THR A 969 11.45 1.77 29.07
N TYR A 970 12.67 1.34 29.43
CA TYR A 970 13.36 0.23 28.79
C TYR A 970 12.55 -1.08 28.84
N LEU A 971 12.00 -1.43 30.01
CA LEU A 971 11.20 -2.63 30.18
C LEU A 971 9.87 -2.58 29.41
N LYS A 972 9.21 -1.42 29.40
CA LYS A 972 7.97 -1.21 28.61
C LYS A 972 8.19 -1.37 27.12
N GLU A 973 9.25 -0.81 26.57
CA GLU A 973 9.57 -0.94 25.14
C GLU A 973 9.86 -2.39 24.75
N ASN A 974 10.66 -3.11 25.57
CA ASN A 974 10.93 -4.52 25.32
C ASN A 974 9.69 -5.41 25.48
N LEU A 975 8.83 -5.11 26.46
CA LEU A 975 7.55 -5.78 26.62
C LEU A 975 6.63 -5.53 25.41
N LYS A 976 6.57 -4.29 24.88
CA LYS A 976 5.81 -3.96 23.67
C LYS A 976 6.29 -4.79 22.48
N LYS A 977 7.60 -4.94 22.29
CA LYS A 977 8.20 -5.80 21.25
C LYS A 977 7.80 -7.28 21.44
N LYS A 978 7.94 -7.83 22.65
CA LYS A 978 7.57 -9.23 22.96
C LYS A 978 6.09 -9.50 22.68
N LEU A 979 5.21 -8.61 23.11
CA LEU A 979 3.77 -8.75 22.91
C LEU A 979 3.37 -8.67 21.43
N LYS A 980 3.99 -7.78 20.66
CA LYS A 980 3.81 -7.73 19.20
C LYS A 980 4.29 -8.99 18.51
N ALA A 981 5.41 -9.57 18.94
CA ALA A 981 5.91 -10.84 18.41
C ALA A 981 4.90 -11.97 18.65
N ILE A 982 4.36 -12.09 19.88
CA ILE A 982 3.30 -13.06 20.21
C ILE A 982 2.04 -12.83 19.37
N LEU A 983 1.66 -11.57 19.11
CA LEU A 983 0.52 -11.25 18.24
C LEU A 983 0.78 -11.63 16.79
N ASN A 984 1.97 -11.34 16.28
CA ASN A 984 2.36 -11.69 14.92
C ASN A 984 2.31 -13.21 14.69
N GLU A 985 2.77 -13.99 15.66
CA GLU A 985 2.70 -15.45 15.60
C GLU A 985 1.25 -15.96 15.66
N ARG A 986 0.43 -15.43 16.58
CA ARG A 986 -0.99 -15.82 16.69
C ARG A 986 -1.85 -15.40 15.50
N LEU A 987 -1.46 -14.34 14.79
CA LEU A 987 -2.19 -13.79 13.65
C LEU A 987 -1.52 -14.16 12.31
N ARG A 988 -0.57 -15.11 12.33
CA ARG A 988 0.16 -15.58 11.15
C ARG A 988 -0.82 -16.03 10.06
N GLY A 989 -0.67 -15.45 8.86
CA GLY A 989 -1.56 -15.70 7.72
C GLY A 989 -2.76 -14.73 7.61
N LYS A 990 -2.89 -13.73 8.49
CA LYS A 990 -3.90 -12.66 8.38
C LYS A 990 -3.21 -11.30 8.19
N THR A 991 -3.62 -10.55 7.19
CA THR A 991 -3.14 -9.17 6.97
C THR A 991 -3.80 -8.24 8.00
N VAL A 992 -3.08 -7.91 9.07
CA VAL A 992 -3.59 -7.07 10.17
C VAL A 992 -2.56 -6.04 10.60
N ASN A 993 -3.04 -4.86 11.00
CA ASN A 993 -2.18 -3.84 11.60
C ASN A 993 -1.80 -4.25 13.03
N LEU A 994 -0.55 -4.69 13.22
CA LEU A 994 -0.03 -5.17 14.52
C LEU A 994 -0.04 -4.09 15.60
N GLU A 995 0.11 -2.80 15.25
CA GLU A 995 0.03 -1.70 16.22
C GLU A 995 -1.42 -1.50 16.69
N ALA A 996 -2.40 -1.61 15.78
CA ALA A 996 -3.81 -1.54 16.13
C ALA A 996 -4.25 -2.72 17.01
N GLU A 997 -3.82 -3.95 16.69
CA GLU A 997 -4.13 -5.14 17.50
C GLU A 997 -3.39 -5.16 18.85
N TYR A 998 -2.16 -4.66 18.91
CA TYR A 998 -1.47 -4.41 20.18
C TYR A 998 -2.24 -3.41 21.04
N ASN A 999 -2.62 -2.27 20.45
CA ASN A 999 -3.32 -1.23 21.19
C ASN A 999 -4.69 -1.71 21.69
N LYS A 1000 -5.40 -2.49 20.88
CA LYS A 1000 -6.68 -3.09 21.25
C LYS A 1000 -6.58 -4.08 22.42
N ARG A 1001 -5.48 -4.84 22.52
CA ARG A 1001 -5.37 -5.97 23.46
C ARG A 1001 -4.52 -5.69 24.70
N TYR A 1002 -3.60 -4.73 24.64
CA TYR A 1002 -2.58 -4.54 25.66
C TYR A 1002 -2.35 -3.09 26.11
N LYS A 1003 -2.83 -2.06 25.37
CA LYS A 1003 -2.57 -0.64 25.71
C LYS A 1003 -3.06 -0.25 27.11
N ASP A 1004 -4.22 -0.77 27.51
CA ASP A 1004 -4.86 -0.39 28.77
C ASP A 1004 -4.39 -1.23 29.97
N TYR A 1005 -3.39 -2.11 29.78
CA TYR A 1005 -2.83 -2.89 30.87
C TYR A 1005 -1.70 -2.13 31.57
N LEU A 1006 -1.75 -2.06 32.89
CA LEU A 1006 -0.65 -1.60 33.75
C LEU A 1006 0.34 -2.76 33.96
N PRO A 1007 1.58 -2.68 33.46
CA PRO A 1007 2.56 -3.74 33.64
C PRO A 1007 3.22 -3.68 35.02
N ILE A 1008 3.30 -4.85 35.67
CA ILE A 1008 4.04 -5.10 36.91
C ILE A 1008 5.16 -6.07 36.57
N PHE A 1009 6.40 -5.58 36.58
CA PHE A 1009 7.60 -6.34 36.24
C PHE A 1009 8.19 -6.97 37.50
N PHE A 1010 8.28 -8.29 37.51
CA PHE A 1010 8.87 -9.06 38.59
C PHE A 1010 10.28 -9.52 38.22
N PHE A 1011 11.26 -9.24 39.08
CA PHE A 1011 12.64 -9.70 38.99
C PHE A 1011 12.98 -10.70 40.10
N SER A 1012 14.00 -11.53 39.87
CA SER A 1012 14.55 -12.42 40.90
C SER A 1012 15.18 -11.60 42.04
N GLN A 1013 15.02 -12.06 43.28
CA GLN A 1013 15.48 -11.35 44.48
C GLN A 1013 17.01 -11.38 44.65
N ARG A 1014 17.73 -12.27 43.96
CA ARG A 1014 19.21 -12.38 44.06
C ARG A 1014 19.96 -11.06 43.77
N TYR A 1015 19.26 -10.07 43.22
CA TYR A 1015 19.81 -8.79 42.74
C TYR A 1015 19.31 -7.56 43.51
N PHE A 1016 18.77 -7.76 44.72
CA PHE A 1016 18.33 -6.68 45.61
C PHE A 1016 18.96 -6.89 46.99
N ASP A 1017 19.56 -5.84 47.56
CA ASP A 1017 20.01 -5.84 48.95
C ASP A 1017 18.79 -5.93 49.89
N ASP A 1018 18.77 -6.96 50.75
CA ASP A 1018 17.72 -7.19 51.75
C ASP A 1018 17.62 -6.04 52.77
N SER A 1019 18.59 -5.10 52.80
CA SER A 1019 18.57 -3.91 53.66
C SER A 1019 17.60 -2.79 53.19
N LEU A 1020 17.09 -2.86 51.95
CA LEU A 1020 16.14 -1.87 51.41
C LEU A 1020 14.71 -2.42 51.43
N THR A 1021 13.98 -2.08 52.49
CA THR A 1021 12.55 -2.36 52.68
C THR A 1021 11.63 -1.66 51.67
N THR A 1022 12.15 -0.88 50.72
CA THR A 1022 11.38 -0.15 49.70
C THR A 1022 11.99 -0.31 48.30
N THR A 1023 11.81 -1.49 47.68
CA THR A 1023 12.31 -1.80 46.32
C THR A 1023 11.17 -2.03 45.32
N ALA A 1024 10.09 -1.26 45.45
CA ALA A 1024 9.12 -1.08 44.38
C ALA A 1024 9.15 0.37 43.94
N TYR A 1025 9.14 0.60 42.62
CA TYR A 1025 9.24 1.95 42.06
C TYR A 1025 8.18 2.19 40.99
N TYR A 1026 7.54 3.36 41.07
CA TYR A 1026 6.59 3.92 40.11
C TYR A 1026 7.15 5.10 39.28
N THR A 1027 7.07 5.03 37.94
CA THR A 1027 7.52 6.13 37.05
C THR A 1027 6.38 7.03 36.59
N PRO A 1028 6.61 8.34 36.39
CA PRO A 1028 5.75 9.16 35.54
C PRO A 1028 5.64 8.45 34.19
N ASN A 1029 4.44 7.96 33.86
CA ASN A 1029 4.13 6.96 32.82
C ASN A 1029 3.97 5.49 33.27
N LYS A 1030 3.39 5.20 34.45
CA LYS A 1030 2.52 4.03 34.73
C LYS A 1030 3.10 2.61 34.53
N ALA A 1031 4.17 2.23 35.25
CA ALA A 1031 4.62 0.84 35.42
C ALA A 1031 5.11 0.62 36.86
N VAL A 1032 4.99 -0.62 37.35
CA VAL A 1032 5.53 -1.06 38.64
C VAL A 1032 6.68 -2.04 38.38
N VAL A 1033 7.81 -1.86 39.05
CA VAL A 1033 8.96 -2.79 39.01
C VAL A 1033 9.24 -3.29 40.42
N THR A 1034 9.31 -4.61 40.62
CA THR A 1034 9.41 -5.22 41.96
C THR A 1034 10.01 -6.65 41.92
N THR A 1035 10.03 -7.34 43.08
CA THR A 1035 10.48 -8.74 43.24
C THR A 1035 9.35 -9.62 43.77
N SER A 1036 9.50 -10.94 43.60
CA SER A 1036 8.48 -11.91 44.06
C SER A 1036 8.43 -12.18 45.56
N ARG A 1037 9.34 -11.61 46.37
CA ARG A 1037 9.33 -11.76 47.85
C ARG A 1037 8.93 -10.50 48.59
N ILE A 1038 8.62 -9.41 47.89
CA ILE A 1038 8.19 -8.16 48.55
C ILE A 1038 6.86 -8.38 49.29
N LYS A 1039 6.68 -7.66 50.40
CA LYS A 1039 5.42 -7.71 51.15
C LYS A 1039 4.25 -7.32 50.22
N PRO A 1040 3.16 -8.10 50.15
CA PRO A 1040 2.12 -7.89 49.12
C PRO A 1040 1.42 -6.52 49.12
N PHE A 1041 1.32 -5.86 50.28
CA PHE A 1041 0.76 -4.50 50.35
C PHE A 1041 1.63 -3.47 49.62
N VAL A 1042 2.94 -3.69 49.49
CA VAL A 1042 3.88 -2.76 48.81
C VAL A 1042 3.60 -2.70 47.31
N ILE A 1043 3.28 -3.84 46.66
CA ILE A 1043 2.89 -3.83 45.24
C ILE A 1043 1.59 -3.05 45.06
N THR A 1044 0.65 -3.24 45.98
CA THR A 1044 -0.65 -2.55 45.95
C THR A 1044 -0.46 -1.04 46.13
N HIS A 1045 0.42 -0.62 47.03
CA HIS A 1045 0.81 0.78 47.23
C HIS A 1045 1.29 1.43 45.91
N GLU A 1046 2.20 0.78 45.17
CA GLU A 1046 2.67 1.29 43.87
C GLU A 1046 1.59 1.27 42.77
N VAL A 1047 0.65 0.33 42.84
CA VAL A 1047 -0.51 0.30 41.93
C VAL A 1047 -1.44 1.48 42.22
N TYR A 1048 -1.62 1.86 43.49
CA TYR A 1048 -2.39 3.05 43.86
C TYR A 1048 -1.73 4.35 43.40
N HIS A 1049 -0.40 4.46 43.49
CA HIS A 1049 0.36 5.55 42.83
C HIS A 1049 0.09 5.60 41.32
N SER A 1050 0.05 4.43 40.65
CA SER A 1050 -0.29 4.33 39.22
C SER A 1050 -1.73 4.73 38.88
N LEU A 1051 -2.63 4.67 39.86
CA LEU A 1051 -4.01 5.15 39.80
C LEU A 1051 -4.15 6.61 40.28
N GLY A 1052 -3.03 7.31 40.47
CA GLY A 1052 -3.00 8.73 40.79
C GLY A 1052 -3.43 9.03 42.21
N LEU A 1053 -3.02 8.21 43.18
CA LEU A 1053 -2.98 8.63 44.59
C LEU A 1053 -1.56 9.02 44.96
N PRO A 1054 -1.34 10.17 45.64
CA PRO A 1054 -0.08 10.46 46.29
C PRO A 1054 -0.02 9.77 47.65
N HIS A 1055 1.13 9.88 48.33
CA HIS A 1055 1.20 9.50 49.74
C HIS A 1055 0.23 10.32 50.59
N SER A 1056 -0.34 9.72 51.63
CA SER A 1056 -1.25 10.44 52.55
C SER A 1056 -0.54 11.52 53.38
N PHE A 1057 0.80 11.56 53.38
CA PHE A 1057 1.63 12.49 54.17
C PHE A 1057 2.51 13.43 53.32
N GLU A 1058 2.35 13.45 51.98
CA GLU A 1058 3.24 14.19 51.09
C GLU A 1058 3.13 15.72 51.33
N ASN A 1059 4.24 16.38 51.69
CA ASN A 1059 4.38 17.84 51.84
C ASN A 1059 5.85 18.28 51.60
N ARG A 1060 6.09 19.33 50.80
CA ARG A 1060 7.44 19.87 50.50
C ARG A 1060 8.24 20.30 51.73
N ASN A 1061 7.57 20.73 52.80
CA ASN A 1061 8.20 21.42 53.94
C ASN A 1061 8.34 20.56 55.22
N HIS A 1062 7.85 19.30 55.25
CA HIS A 1062 7.80 18.48 56.48
C HIS A 1062 8.12 16.98 56.29
N ILE A 1063 8.70 16.58 55.16
CA ILE A 1063 9.27 15.23 55.02
C ILE A 1063 10.52 15.12 55.93
N PRO A 1064 10.67 14.04 56.74
CA PRO A 1064 11.87 13.81 57.55
C PRO A 1064 13.14 14.00 56.72
N GLN A 1065 14.18 14.68 57.24
CA GLN A 1065 15.42 14.96 56.48
C GLN A 1065 16.07 13.71 55.87
N THR A 1066 15.85 12.53 56.45
CA THR A 1066 16.30 11.23 55.95
C THR A 1066 15.64 10.79 54.64
N LEU A 1067 14.51 11.41 54.27
CA LEU A 1067 13.72 11.12 53.07
C LEU A 1067 13.77 12.26 52.02
N GLN A 1068 14.51 13.35 52.27
CA GLN A 1068 14.67 14.50 51.36
C GLN A 1068 15.75 14.29 50.27
N GLY A 1069 16.38 13.12 50.21
CA GLY A 1069 17.42 12.80 49.24
C GLY A 1069 16.89 12.44 47.85
N GLY A 1070 17.01 13.37 46.90
CA GLY A 1070 16.79 13.16 45.47
C GLY A 1070 15.48 13.75 44.96
N ASN A 1071 15.50 14.40 43.79
CA ASN A 1071 14.38 15.05 43.09
C ASN A 1071 13.08 14.22 43.09
N ARG A 1072 12.31 14.26 44.18
CA ARG A 1072 10.94 13.74 44.22
C ARG A 1072 10.02 14.82 43.67
N GLU A 1073 9.42 14.55 42.51
CA GLU A 1073 8.30 15.33 42.01
C GLU A 1073 7.12 15.13 42.96
N ILE A 1074 6.75 16.18 43.70
CA ILE A 1074 5.59 16.17 44.60
C ILE A 1074 4.33 16.14 43.73
N GLN A 1075 3.52 15.08 43.84
CA GLN A 1075 2.31 14.95 43.04
C GLN A 1075 1.13 15.57 43.81
N SER A 1076 0.72 16.77 43.39
CA SER A 1076 -0.30 17.59 44.07
C SER A 1076 -1.74 17.16 43.73
N ASN A 1077 -2.12 15.92 43.99
CA ASN A 1077 -3.49 15.39 43.79
C ASN A 1077 -4.16 14.88 45.08
N GLY A 1078 -3.58 15.14 46.25
CA GLY A 1078 -4.16 14.79 47.55
C GLY A 1078 -5.10 15.87 48.05
N GLU A 1079 -6.33 15.54 48.44
CA GLU A 1079 -7.26 16.52 49.04
C GLU A 1079 -6.88 16.84 50.50
N TYR A 1080 -6.22 15.92 51.22
CA TYR A 1080 -5.82 16.07 52.62
C TYR A 1080 -4.44 15.43 52.86
N SER A 1081 -3.60 16.04 53.71
CA SER A 1081 -2.28 15.53 54.11
C SER A 1081 -2.20 15.29 55.62
N PHE A 1082 -1.72 14.12 56.02
CA PHE A 1082 -1.58 13.65 57.41
C PHE A 1082 -0.10 13.56 57.82
N GLY A 1083 0.17 13.37 59.12
CA GLY A 1083 1.50 13.13 59.65
C GLY A 1083 2.10 11.81 59.15
N TYR A 1084 3.41 11.79 58.93
CA TYR A 1084 4.17 10.60 58.50
C TYR A 1084 4.04 9.45 59.52
N GLN A 1085 3.60 8.27 59.07
CA GLN A 1085 3.39 7.04 59.86
C GLN A 1085 2.32 7.13 60.95
N MET A 1086 1.37 8.06 60.83
CA MET A 1086 0.37 8.34 61.87
C MET A 1086 -1.03 7.78 61.56
N THR A 1087 -1.21 7.10 60.41
CA THR A 1087 -2.52 6.57 59.98
C THR A 1087 -2.44 5.09 59.60
N THR A 1088 -3.58 4.41 59.58
CA THR A 1088 -3.70 3.02 59.09
C THR A 1088 -3.90 2.91 57.56
N ASN A 1089 -3.65 4.02 56.86
CA ASN A 1089 -3.88 4.17 55.44
C ASN A 1089 -2.81 3.45 54.61
N ILE A 1090 -3.20 2.79 53.52
CA ILE A 1090 -2.24 2.07 52.66
C ILE A 1090 -1.24 3.00 51.97
N MET A 1091 -1.57 4.28 51.78
CA MET A 1091 -0.68 5.31 51.22
C MET A 1091 0.21 5.99 52.28
N ASP A 1092 0.15 5.54 53.53
CA ASP A 1092 1.08 5.93 54.60
C ASP A 1092 2.25 4.93 54.67
N TYR A 1093 3.32 5.30 55.37
CA TYR A 1093 4.46 4.44 55.64
C TYR A 1093 4.40 3.74 57.02
N SER A 1094 3.25 3.75 57.70
CA SER A 1094 3.04 3.08 58.99
C SER A 1094 3.18 1.56 58.90
N ASP A 1095 3.26 0.87 60.04
CA ASP A 1095 3.32 -0.59 60.05
C ASP A 1095 1.93 -1.25 59.88
N HIS A 1096 0.84 -0.49 59.85
CA HIS A 1096 -0.55 -1.01 59.94
C HIS A 1096 -1.42 -0.50 58.75
N ARG A 1097 -1.12 -0.95 57.53
CA ARG A 1097 -1.58 -0.37 56.24
C ARG A 1097 -2.76 -1.11 55.59
N ASN A 1098 -3.98 -0.85 56.04
CA ASN A 1098 -5.12 -1.74 55.74
C ASN A 1098 -6.27 -1.14 54.90
N ASN A 1099 -6.39 0.19 54.80
CA ASN A 1099 -7.51 0.82 54.09
C ASN A 1099 -7.13 2.10 53.31
N LEU A 1100 -8.10 2.61 52.56
CA LEU A 1100 -8.09 3.96 51.98
C LEU A 1100 -9.24 4.76 52.59
N PHE A 1101 -9.05 6.07 52.74
CA PHE A 1101 -10.15 6.97 53.06
C PHE A 1101 -11.11 7.06 51.87
N TYR A 1102 -12.39 7.33 52.14
CA TYR A 1102 -13.42 7.42 51.11
C TYR A 1102 -13.08 8.43 50.01
N TRP A 1103 -12.42 9.54 50.36
CA TRP A 1103 -11.96 10.52 49.38
C TRP A 1103 -10.87 9.97 48.44
N GLN A 1104 -9.93 9.18 48.95
CA GLN A 1104 -8.95 8.49 48.11
C GLN A 1104 -9.60 7.43 47.23
N ILE A 1105 -10.62 6.72 47.76
CA ILE A 1105 -11.42 5.77 46.98
C ILE A 1105 -12.07 6.48 45.78
N LYS A 1106 -12.61 7.70 45.94
CA LYS A 1106 -13.14 8.50 44.82
C LYS A 1106 -12.07 8.73 43.74
N ILE A 1107 -10.84 9.08 44.13
CA ILE A 1107 -9.72 9.37 43.22
C ILE A 1107 -9.32 8.13 42.42
N VAL A 1108 -9.03 7.00 43.07
CA VAL A 1108 -8.60 5.77 42.35
C VAL A 1108 -9.68 5.23 41.44
N ARG A 1109 -10.96 5.30 41.86
CA ARG A 1109 -12.10 4.87 41.04
C ARG A 1109 -12.27 5.74 39.80
N SER A 1110 -11.92 7.02 39.86
CA SER A 1110 -11.93 7.91 38.68
C SER A 1110 -10.89 7.52 37.62
N LYS A 1111 -9.80 6.86 38.02
CA LYS A 1111 -8.73 6.41 37.11
C LYS A 1111 -8.85 4.94 36.70
N ALA A 1112 -9.80 4.19 37.28
CA ALA A 1112 -10.09 2.81 36.94
C ALA A 1112 -11.16 2.69 35.84
N ALA A 1113 -11.09 1.63 35.03
CA ALA A 1113 -12.00 1.42 33.92
C ALA A 1113 -13.37 0.88 34.41
N PRO A 1114 -14.49 1.17 33.71
CA PRO A 1114 -15.76 0.53 34.03
C PRO A 1114 -15.67 -1.00 33.89
N GLU A 1115 -16.42 -1.72 34.71
CA GLU A 1115 -16.52 -3.19 34.61
C GLU A 1115 -17.04 -3.59 33.21
N PRO A 1116 -16.32 -4.47 32.46
CA PRO A 1116 -16.75 -4.91 31.14
C PRO A 1116 -18.07 -5.68 31.17
N ASN A 1117 -18.81 -5.65 30.07
CA ASN A 1117 -19.98 -6.52 29.88
C ASN A 1117 -19.58 -8.00 29.96
N ASN A 1118 -20.36 -8.81 30.67
CA ASN A 1118 -20.11 -10.24 30.90
C ASN A 1118 -18.78 -10.54 31.63
N TYR A 1119 -18.29 -9.61 32.45
CA TYR A 1119 -17.12 -9.83 33.28
C TYR A 1119 -17.35 -10.97 34.27
N ARG A 1120 -16.40 -11.91 34.30
CA ARG A 1120 -16.34 -12.99 35.28
C ARG A 1120 -15.01 -12.87 36.02
N PRO A 1121 -15.01 -12.50 37.31
CA PRO A 1121 -13.79 -12.48 38.10
C PRO A 1121 -13.07 -13.83 38.06
N GLU A 1122 -11.75 -13.82 37.82
CA GLU A 1122 -10.88 -15.00 37.97
C GLU A 1122 -11.10 -15.57 39.38
N GLN A 1123 -11.41 -16.85 39.57
CA GLN A 1123 -11.54 -17.42 40.92
C GLN A 1123 -10.13 -17.69 41.47
N LEU A 1124 -9.71 -16.99 42.54
CA LEU A 1124 -8.34 -17.01 43.08
C LEU A 1124 -8.26 -17.65 44.46
#